data_AF-A0A430FTD8-F1
#
_entry.id   AF-A0A430FTD8-F1
#
_cell.length_a   1.000
_cell.length_b   1.000
_cell.length_c   1.000
_cell.angle_alpha   90.00
_cell.angle_beta   90.00
_cell.angle_gamma   90.00
#
_symmetry.space_group_name_H-M   'P 1'
#
loop_
_entity.id
_entity.type
_entity.pdbx_description
1 polymer ?
#
loop_
_entity_poly.entity_id
_entity_poly.type
_entity_poly.pdbx_seq_one_letter_code
_entity_poly.pdbx_strand_id
1 'polypeptide(L)'
;MAKSSMNRNETTPQARQAAQQSSSSAASKKSSAAMPSMQALLEMYGKNHIVKLSPFIKKRMFRTFPGVPDNLTLGWAQLPKQRGSAFTLGIFIDDRRMIPLARADARGRVFLGYDPYMDTHDVEPAFAFVKDHDGHMPDSDRFNSHLPKKHQLKHFGKQHNNDQQIDLQQVEQLGLHVPEQNADSNDSKHNQHKKKSAKQPVSRAVVVGNMVGRDNDGRMIWLASWLKSSNRYSLEQVRTPLPQSMRTNLEYRDAIAIAFFATYMVPQTLGLLIGFGSGNIFRRLGREAPLGAARRSVEDTMNAKAKGLRVSGLERFFADLMEEADVLEPVNGLEAEHGAEPLSLVSSPLSDTYALYWSKGLSFDAALSALQFEGAINRFSLVSSWLEHNDVMGSQPIEDTVTREQAAMIDQALIRNPALLALGAPSRLGRLSAMQHAYVDLLREDGFLAINDLIKLANRVTCEYAQADSGKAAKVKAAQKAQQKSELKNAELKRTELKHTDLQNAESVNAGSANADNATQQTSASKLDMKKLGAAAGSEWVYRRALATMQRKLRLPFRFDTEFRVNLKEGRVGVAVTQAGPALMPKSEYDAKRDAWRTLDDTERAEHSVDYNLRVALILAALAFGADETIEEVDLRIDSIGLEEAISEQNTAIEAMVSDALNTFERMQQTPDSKTPSKHVTPSAPESKTHITTSSEDQMSKTDDLLNQSDVDSEFERLMQGADIDEVMFNEQFAAQNNDKSSEPMNAIESQIEQLMGSSNSDDPMSGLQRPPAMQPLVSVTFTRERFLKRMAEVGLADPRTTMRMFDAKLETKPGVGFVPTVPPFSLQDERFGPDSAQQPPEEHNKQLDAATADVLGTADTFGLAINREDLLAFAMQTFQQMSQDETLDAATRAQRASELINRINDPELYTMASSIASALIDGQDLQGMSMHWTNELNEARNATRDMLFSGRFEEAIEQQEQIIADFDRRFHGPVPSTADLQHDAESEHPLNTLPNNEYVPRYFNSYAERVVYNKLYATAGERLVLVPDALVYMHLEQAELLSQLGRTDAAMRHLNQVVAYAPAFAQGHLRLAMQMRRMEDWGSVKAVALNALRVSLDRDAASAAYHQLAYAAWMRDEFELAIGCYVLSTALQPANPLRAEEMRELVERMQAQCMPMPTSIVDVARVLTKAGVPMWPGDEIANIVGPAARATVDHGMFVPGRTLAVAHARIAEARGQLLPTTEPIQMQFIRSLTV
;
A
#
# COMPACT_ATOMS: atom_id res chain seq x y z
N MET A 1 -48.76 -23.89 10.76
CA MET A 1 -50.22 -24.15 10.73
C MET A 1 -50.96 -22.96 11.32
N ALA A 2 -51.93 -22.42 10.55
CA ALA A 2 -53.19 -21.74 10.91
C ALA A 2 -53.30 -20.97 12.25
N LYS A 3 -53.58 -19.64 12.25
CA LYS A 3 -54.92 -18.99 12.30
C LYS A 3 -55.73 -19.41 13.54
N SER A 4 -56.32 -18.59 14.41
CA SER A 4 -57.01 -17.28 14.33
C SER A 4 -58.28 -17.42 15.20
N SER A 5 -58.59 -16.47 16.10
CA SER A 5 -59.96 -15.96 16.40
C SER A 5 -59.90 -15.08 17.66
N MET A 6 -60.05 -13.75 17.57
CA MET A 6 -61.26 -12.94 17.42
C MET A 6 -62.14 -12.84 18.67
N ASN A 7 -62.24 -11.63 19.25
CA ASN A 7 -63.55 -11.00 19.47
C ASN A 7 -63.50 -9.46 19.60
N ARG A 8 -64.14 -8.80 18.60
CA ARG A 8 -65.08 -7.66 18.60
C ARG A 8 -64.99 -6.53 19.66
N ASN A 9 -64.87 -5.28 19.20
CA ASN A 9 -66.02 -4.37 19.01
C ASN A 9 -65.66 -3.05 18.27
N GLU A 10 -66.65 -2.52 17.57
CA GLU A 10 -66.66 -1.45 16.57
C GLU A 10 -66.59 -0.02 17.15
N THR A 11 -65.94 0.92 16.44
CA THR A 11 -66.47 2.20 15.88
C THR A 11 -65.34 3.24 15.61
N THR A 12 -65.37 3.80 14.40
CA THR A 12 -64.47 4.80 13.77
C THR A 12 -64.85 6.26 14.19
N PRO A 13 -64.28 7.36 13.65
CA PRO A 13 -62.89 7.87 13.63
C PRO A 13 -62.82 9.33 14.15
N GLN A 14 -62.13 9.64 15.24
CA GLN A 14 -61.75 11.03 15.58
C GLN A 14 -60.63 11.02 16.63
N ALA A 15 -59.37 11.17 16.20
CA ALA A 15 -58.23 11.71 16.96
C ALA A 15 -56.88 11.40 16.28
N ARG A 16 -56.61 12.05 15.14
CA ARG A 16 -55.24 12.40 14.73
C ARG A 16 -55.06 13.89 15.01
N GLN A 17 -55.10 14.28 16.29
CA GLN A 17 -54.80 15.63 16.77
C GLN A 17 -54.83 15.66 18.32
N ALA A 18 -54.01 14.85 18.98
CA ALA A 18 -53.75 14.96 20.43
C ALA A 18 -52.57 14.05 20.85
N ALA A 19 -51.38 14.33 20.33
CA ALA A 19 -50.13 13.84 20.92
C ALA A 19 -49.06 14.95 20.87
N GLN A 20 -49.50 16.16 21.21
CA GLN A 20 -48.67 17.22 21.77
C GLN A 20 -49.32 17.54 23.13
N GLN A 21 -48.49 17.66 24.16
CA GLN A 21 -48.83 17.96 25.57
C GLN A 21 -49.06 16.74 26.47
N SER A 22 -47.97 16.18 27.04
CA SER A 22 -47.80 16.02 28.50
C SER A 22 -46.56 15.19 28.85
N SER A 23 -45.41 15.85 29.03
CA SER A 23 -44.34 15.35 29.89
C SER A 23 -43.49 16.52 30.40
N SER A 24 -44.10 17.34 31.25
CA SER A 24 -43.39 18.32 32.09
C SER A 24 -43.10 17.70 33.44
N SER A 25 -41.84 17.36 33.73
CA SER A 25 -41.22 17.48 35.07
C SER A 25 -39.86 16.75 35.10
N ALA A 26 -38.81 17.51 35.41
CA ALA A 26 -37.47 17.09 35.85
C ALA A 26 -36.52 16.45 34.81
N ALA A 27 -35.89 17.28 33.99
CA ALA A 27 -34.59 16.99 33.39
C ALA A 27 -33.71 18.26 33.36
N SER A 28 -32.50 18.14 33.90
CA SER A 28 -31.45 19.15 33.92
C SER A 28 -31.13 19.67 32.51
N LYS A 29 -31.44 20.95 32.25
CA LYS A 29 -31.09 21.64 31.00
C LYS A 29 -29.57 21.85 30.90
N LYS A 30 -28.86 20.96 30.21
CA LYS A 30 -27.62 21.32 29.50
C LYS A 30 -28.01 21.70 28.06
N SER A 31 -28.35 22.97 27.82
CA SER A 31 -28.50 23.46 26.44
C SER A 31 -27.14 23.87 25.89
N SER A 32 -26.67 23.18 24.85
CA SER A 32 -25.68 23.74 23.91
C SER A 32 -26.30 24.99 23.30
N ALA A 33 -25.88 26.18 23.76
CA ALA A 33 -26.42 27.44 23.28
C ALA A 33 -25.59 27.93 22.09
N ALA A 34 -26.13 27.80 20.87
CA ALA A 34 -25.61 28.48 19.70
C ALA A 34 -25.65 30.01 19.89
N MET A 35 -24.66 30.75 19.37
CA MET A 35 -24.64 32.22 19.46
C MET A 35 -25.79 32.82 18.62
N PRO A 36 -26.66 33.68 19.20
CA PRO A 36 -27.70 34.39 18.45
C PRO A 36 -27.11 35.34 17.40
N SER A 37 -27.93 35.79 16.44
CA SER A 37 -27.53 36.85 15.50
C SER A 37 -27.06 38.11 16.25
N MET A 38 -26.19 38.92 15.63
CA MET A 38 -25.64 40.13 16.29
C MET A 38 -26.75 41.08 16.78
N GLN A 39 -27.86 41.16 16.05
CA GLN A 39 -29.02 41.98 16.40
C GLN A 39 -29.81 41.37 17.58
N ALA A 40 -30.01 40.05 17.59
CA ALA A 40 -30.59 39.34 18.72
C ALA A 40 -29.70 39.40 19.98
N LEU A 41 -28.36 39.38 19.83
CA LEU A 41 -27.42 39.56 20.94
C LEU A 41 -27.60 40.93 21.61
N LEU A 42 -27.79 41.99 20.83
CA LEU A 42 -28.03 43.34 21.36
C LEU A 42 -29.41 43.47 22.00
N GLU A 43 -30.44 42.88 21.41
CA GLU A 43 -31.82 42.93 21.91
C GLU A 43 -32.03 42.07 23.16
N MET A 44 -31.47 40.86 23.20
CA MET A 44 -31.57 39.94 24.35
C MET A 44 -30.72 40.38 25.54
N TYR A 45 -29.50 40.89 25.31
CA TYR A 45 -28.52 41.10 26.39
C TYR A 45 -28.25 42.56 26.75
N GLY A 46 -28.65 43.51 25.90
CA GLY A 46 -28.39 44.94 26.08
C GLY A 46 -29.04 45.60 27.30
N LYS A 47 -30.11 45.02 27.87
CA LYS A 47 -30.85 45.65 28.99
C LYS A 47 -30.51 45.12 30.39
N ASN A 48 -30.06 43.87 30.55
CA ASN A 48 -29.97 43.22 31.88
C ASN A 48 -28.56 42.78 32.33
N HIS A 49 -27.52 42.87 31.49
CA HIS A 49 -26.19 42.28 31.79
C HIS A 49 -25.01 43.27 31.64
N ILE A 50 -25.26 44.57 31.83
CA ILE A 50 -24.20 45.60 31.70
C ILE A 50 -23.28 45.59 32.93
N VAL A 51 -21.99 45.39 32.70
CA VAL A 51 -20.94 45.48 33.71
C VAL A 51 -20.30 46.87 33.67
N LYS A 52 -20.25 47.54 34.83
CA LYS A 52 -19.54 48.82 35.00
C LYS A 52 -18.04 48.59 35.20
N LEU A 53 -17.21 49.29 34.43
CA LEU A 53 -15.76 49.21 34.47
C LEU A 53 -15.18 50.41 35.24
N SER A 54 -14.29 50.13 36.18
CA SER A 54 -13.49 51.16 36.87
C SER A 54 -12.46 51.78 35.91
N PRO A 55 -12.10 53.07 36.06
CA PRO A 55 -11.10 53.74 35.22
C PRO A 55 -9.73 53.05 35.15
N PHE A 56 -9.36 52.27 36.17
CA PHE A 56 -8.04 51.61 36.28
C PHE A 56 -8.00 50.17 35.74
N ILE A 57 -9.09 49.69 35.14
CA ILE A 57 -9.16 48.32 34.58
C ILE A 57 -8.36 48.24 33.28
N LYS A 58 -7.50 47.22 33.17
CA LYS A 58 -6.85 46.87 31.90
C LYS A 58 -7.91 46.43 30.90
N LYS A 59 -7.99 47.12 29.77
CA LYS A 59 -8.96 46.87 28.72
C LYS A 59 -8.38 47.25 27.36
N ARG A 60 -8.91 46.65 26.30
CA ARG A 60 -8.65 47.02 24.91
C ARG A 60 -10.00 47.10 24.19
N MET A 61 -10.18 48.16 23.40
CA MET A 61 -11.37 48.39 22.58
C MET A 61 -10.97 48.41 21.11
N PHE A 62 -11.62 47.58 20.31
CA PHE A 62 -11.51 47.51 18.85
C PHE A 62 -12.68 48.29 18.26
N ARG A 63 -12.48 49.59 18.03
CA ARG A 63 -13.53 50.52 17.57
C ARG A 63 -14.07 50.20 16.17
N THR A 64 -13.25 49.57 15.35
CA THR A 64 -13.60 49.08 14.02
C THR A 64 -13.16 47.62 13.96
N PHE A 65 -14.07 46.69 13.67
CA PHE A 65 -13.77 45.27 13.56
C PHE A 65 -14.43 44.70 12.29
N PRO A 66 -13.68 44.04 11.38
CA PRO A 66 -14.27 43.52 10.15
C PRO A 66 -15.40 42.52 10.40
N GLY A 67 -16.51 42.65 9.68
CA GLY A 67 -17.70 41.81 9.84
C GLY A 67 -18.62 42.23 11.00
N VAL A 68 -18.34 43.36 11.65
CA VAL A 68 -19.15 43.91 12.75
C VAL A 68 -19.58 45.35 12.39
N PRO A 69 -20.84 45.73 12.63
CA PRO A 69 -21.31 47.10 12.38
C PRO A 69 -20.48 48.18 13.09
N ASP A 70 -20.22 49.31 12.42
CA ASP A 70 -19.37 50.41 12.93
C ASP A 70 -19.87 51.06 14.25
N ASN A 71 -21.15 50.87 14.58
CA ASN A 71 -21.73 51.35 15.83
C ASN A 71 -21.46 50.43 17.04
N LEU A 72 -20.80 49.29 16.85
CA LEU A 72 -20.45 48.35 17.90
C LEU A 72 -18.95 48.30 18.12
N THR A 73 -18.52 48.49 19.37
CA THR A 73 -17.12 48.35 19.75
C THR A 73 -16.90 47.03 20.47
N LEU A 74 -16.10 46.14 19.89
CA LEU A 74 -15.71 44.88 20.53
C LEU A 74 -14.47 45.08 21.40
N GLY A 75 -14.21 44.17 22.32
CA GLY A 75 -12.93 44.14 23.01
C GLY A 75 -12.89 43.22 24.21
N TRP A 76 -11.89 43.46 25.06
CA TRP A 76 -11.72 42.72 26.30
C TRP A 76 -11.44 43.61 27.49
N ALA A 77 -11.83 43.16 28.68
CA ALA A 77 -11.56 43.80 29.95
C ALA A 77 -11.13 42.77 31.01
N GLN A 78 -10.12 43.11 31.81
CA GLN A 78 -9.64 42.25 32.91
C GLN A 78 -10.17 42.74 34.25
N LEU A 79 -11.18 42.04 34.78
CA LEU A 79 -11.89 42.49 35.98
C LEU A 79 -11.14 42.14 37.28
N PRO A 80 -11.22 42.96 38.34
CA PRO A 80 -10.39 42.80 39.54
C PRO A 80 -10.49 41.44 40.25
N LYS A 81 -11.70 40.85 40.31
CA LYS A 81 -11.91 39.54 40.96
C LYS A 81 -11.31 38.36 40.18
N GLN A 82 -10.84 38.56 38.95
CA GLN A 82 -10.26 37.50 38.10
C GLN A 82 -8.76 37.27 38.37
N ARG A 83 -8.13 38.00 39.31
CA ARG A 83 -6.73 37.81 39.80
C ARG A 83 -5.66 37.61 38.70
N GLY A 84 -5.85 38.19 37.53
CA GLY A 84 -4.88 38.06 36.44
C GLY A 84 -5.03 36.82 35.55
N SER A 85 -5.77 35.79 35.99
CA SER A 85 -5.83 34.46 35.35
C SER A 85 -6.94 34.28 34.31
N ALA A 86 -7.85 35.26 34.22
CA ALA A 86 -8.92 35.32 33.22
C ALA A 86 -9.21 36.78 32.82
N PHE A 87 -9.95 36.94 31.72
CA PHE A 87 -10.46 38.21 31.24
C PHE A 87 -11.79 38.01 30.51
N THR A 88 -12.58 39.07 30.43
CA THR A 88 -13.92 39.05 29.82
C THR A 88 -13.86 39.64 28.41
N LEU A 89 -14.48 38.95 27.47
CA LEU A 89 -14.70 39.38 26.09
C LEU A 89 -16.13 39.93 25.97
N GLY A 90 -16.32 41.03 25.25
CA GLY A 90 -17.66 41.61 25.14
C GLY A 90 -17.76 42.85 24.25
N ILE A 91 -18.96 43.42 24.24
CA ILE A 91 -19.32 44.64 23.51
C ILE A 91 -19.22 45.83 24.46
N PHE A 92 -18.44 46.85 24.12
CA PHE A 92 -18.36 48.11 24.84
C PHE A 92 -19.46 49.06 24.37
N ILE A 93 -20.24 49.56 25.33
CA ILE A 93 -21.22 50.64 25.11
C ILE A 93 -20.48 51.99 25.15
N ASP A 94 -19.54 52.11 26.10
CA ASP A 94 -18.61 53.22 26.24
C ASP A 94 -17.38 52.75 27.04
N ASP A 95 -16.45 53.67 27.33
CA ASP A 95 -15.23 53.37 28.08
C ASP A 95 -15.49 52.75 29.48
N ARG A 96 -16.68 52.88 30.05
CA ARG A 96 -17.01 52.44 31.42
C ARG A 96 -18.09 51.38 31.48
N ARG A 97 -18.65 50.94 30.35
CA ARG A 97 -19.75 49.96 30.31
C ARG A 97 -19.52 48.92 29.23
N MET A 98 -19.60 47.65 29.61
CA MET A 98 -19.45 46.49 28.73
C MET A 98 -20.61 45.51 28.93
N ILE A 99 -21.04 44.88 27.84
CA ILE A 99 -21.89 43.69 27.84
C ILE A 99 -20.96 42.47 27.67
N PRO A 100 -20.79 41.62 28.70
CA PRO A 100 -20.02 40.38 28.59
C PRO A 100 -20.65 39.43 27.58
N LEU A 101 -19.83 38.81 26.74
CA LEU A 101 -20.23 37.73 25.82
C LEU A 101 -19.57 36.40 26.19
N ALA A 102 -18.32 36.46 26.66
CA ALA A 102 -17.56 35.27 27.00
C ALA A 102 -16.47 35.55 28.04
N ARG A 103 -16.00 34.49 28.68
CA ARG A 103 -14.85 34.50 29.59
C ARG A 103 -13.69 33.71 28.98
N ALA A 104 -12.51 34.32 28.90
CA ALA A 104 -11.28 33.69 28.46
C ALA A 104 -10.36 33.41 29.65
N ASP A 105 -9.75 32.22 29.70
CA ASP A 105 -8.77 31.84 30.71
C ASP A 105 -7.31 31.98 30.22
N ALA A 106 -6.34 31.71 31.10
CA ALA A 106 -4.91 31.75 30.76
C ALA A 106 -4.41 30.53 29.96
N ARG A 107 -5.24 29.51 29.74
CA ARG A 107 -4.93 28.32 28.93
C ARG A 107 -5.41 28.45 27.48
N GLY A 108 -6.03 29.57 27.13
CA GLY A 108 -6.49 29.88 25.79
C GLY A 108 -7.88 29.34 25.51
N ARG A 109 -8.65 28.99 26.54
CA ARG A 109 -10.04 28.51 26.42
C ARG A 109 -11.00 29.66 26.63
N VAL A 110 -12.07 29.70 25.84
CA VAL A 110 -13.12 30.70 25.88
C VAL A 110 -14.46 30.02 26.11
N PHE A 111 -15.18 30.49 27.14
CA PHE A 111 -16.46 29.96 27.59
C PHE A 111 -17.53 31.03 27.35
N LEU A 112 -18.62 30.66 26.67
CA LEU A 112 -19.74 31.57 26.42
C LEU A 112 -20.51 31.81 27.71
N GLY A 113 -20.85 33.07 27.99
CA GLY A 113 -21.60 33.43 29.19
C GLY A 113 -21.61 34.91 29.48
N TYR A 114 -22.71 35.36 30.08
CA TYR A 114 -22.96 36.77 30.43
C TYR A 114 -22.46 37.14 31.83
N ASP A 115 -22.20 36.15 32.68
CA ASP A 115 -21.55 36.37 33.97
C ASP A 115 -20.02 36.37 33.79
N PRO A 116 -19.34 37.52 33.98
CA PRO A 116 -17.88 37.57 33.88
C PRO A 116 -17.15 36.73 34.95
N TYR A 117 -17.87 36.27 35.97
CA TYR A 117 -17.34 35.44 37.07
C TYR A 117 -17.85 34.00 37.05
N MET A 118 -18.49 33.57 35.96
CA MET A 118 -19.04 32.20 35.79
C MET A 118 -18.04 31.12 36.19
N ASP A 119 -18.50 30.07 36.87
CA ASP A 119 -17.66 28.89 37.09
C ASP A 119 -17.49 28.13 35.77
N THR A 120 -16.26 27.78 35.44
CA THR A 120 -15.87 27.10 34.21
C THR A 120 -15.43 25.66 34.45
N HIS A 121 -15.63 25.10 35.65
CA HIS A 121 -15.22 23.73 35.96
C HIS A 121 -16.01 22.68 35.16
N ASP A 122 -17.35 22.83 35.11
CA ASP A 122 -18.26 21.90 34.43
C ASP A 122 -18.82 22.43 33.11
N VAL A 123 -18.30 23.58 32.64
CA VAL A 123 -18.70 24.20 31.38
C VAL A 123 -17.65 23.88 30.33
N GLU A 124 -18.11 23.35 29.21
CA GLU A 124 -17.20 23.03 28.12
C GLU A 124 -16.84 24.30 27.30
N PRO A 125 -15.60 24.42 26.79
CA PRO A 125 -15.19 25.60 26.05
C PRO A 125 -15.86 25.65 24.67
N ALA A 126 -16.29 26.84 24.28
CA ALA A 126 -16.81 27.10 22.94
C ALA A 126 -15.69 27.35 21.92
N PHE A 127 -14.54 27.85 22.37
CA PHE A 127 -13.38 28.13 21.53
C PHE A 127 -12.08 27.89 22.31
N ALA A 128 -11.03 27.42 21.64
CA ALA A 128 -9.73 27.21 22.27
C ALA A 128 -8.53 27.37 21.32
N PHE A 129 -7.41 27.83 21.87
CA PHE A 129 -6.08 27.62 21.29
C PHE A 129 -5.55 26.26 21.70
N VAL A 130 -5.15 25.45 20.72
CA VAL A 130 -4.57 24.13 20.91
C VAL A 130 -3.16 24.17 20.32
N LYS A 131 -2.15 23.84 21.13
CA LYS A 131 -0.77 23.69 20.62
C LYS A 131 -0.72 22.49 19.67
N ASP A 132 -0.05 22.66 18.54
CA ASP A 132 0.18 21.59 17.58
C ASP A 132 1.61 21.04 17.74
N HIS A 133 2.62 21.81 17.35
CA HIS A 133 4.03 21.42 17.46
C HIS A 133 4.96 22.61 17.70
N ASP A 134 6.20 22.33 18.13
CA ASP A 134 7.28 23.31 18.18
C ASP A 134 8.11 23.21 16.90
N GLY A 135 8.56 24.35 16.37
CA GLY A 135 9.28 24.41 15.10
C GLY A 135 10.26 25.57 15.01
N HIS A 136 10.92 25.66 13.86
CA HIS A 136 11.83 26.74 13.50
C HIS A 136 11.41 27.30 12.16
N MET A 137 11.21 28.62 12.07
CA MET A 137 10.83 29.29 10.83
C MET A 137 11.76 30.47 10.54
N PRO A 138 12.02 30.78 9.26
CA PRO A 138 12.76 31.99 8.89
C PRO A 138 12.08 33.27 9.39
N ASP A 139 12.86 34.27 9.75
CA ASP A 139 12.33 35.60 10.10
C ASP A 139 11.64 36.24 8.89
N SER A 140 10.37 36.61 9.04
CA SER A 140 9.52 37.12 7.97
C SER A 140 8.48 38.12 8.50
N ASP A 141 7.71 38.74 7.60
CA ASP A 141 6.65 39.70 7.93
C ASP A 141 5.55 39.10 8.82
N ARG A 142 5.49 37.76 8.93
CA ARG A 142 4.63 37.00 9.87
C ARG A 142 4.91 37.38 11.33
N PHE A 143 6.12 37.84 11.65
CA PHE A 143 6.53 38.25 13.01
C PHE A 143 6.71 39.77 13.15
N ASN A 144 6.35 40.56 12.14
CA ASN A 144 6.47 42.03 12.12
C ASN A 144 7.91 42.52 12.40
N SER A 145 8.88 42.08 11.59
CA SER A 145 10.31 42.38 11.75
C SER A 145 10.69 43.78 11.22
N HIS A 146 10.23 44.84 11.89
CA HIS A 146 10.92 46.13 11.83
C HIS A 146 12.20 46.09 12.68
N LEU A 147 13.31 45.59 12.12
CA LEU A 147 14.63 46.11 12.47
C LEU A 147 14.86 47.39 11.63
N PRO A 148 15.31 48.51 12.23
CA PRO A 148 15.39 49.79 11.53
C PRO A 148 16.36 49.71 10.34
N LYS A 149 15.85 49.97 9.13
CA LYS A 149 16.66 50.16 7.91
C LYS A 149 17.53 51.42 8.06
N LYS A 150 18.77 51.25 8.51
CA LYS A 150 19.88 52.17 8.20
C LYS A 150 20.97 51.39 7.49
N HIS A 151 21.30 51.85 6.29
CA HIS A 151 22.25 51.29 5.31
C HIS A 151 21.71 50.16 4.43
N GLN A 152 21.01 50.55 3.36
CA GLN A 152 21.33 50.09 2.00
C GLN A 152 20.54 50.96 1.00
N LEU A 153 21.17 52.09 0.63
CA LEU A 153 20.84 52.92 -0.53
C LEU A 153 21.99 53.92 -0.64
N LYS A 154 23.07 53.50 -1.32
CA LYS A 154 24.08 54.34 -2.01
C LYS A 154 25.22 53.46 -2.52
N HIS A 155 25.60 53.70 -3.77
CA HIS A 155 26.57 53.01 -4.64
C HIS A 155 25.93 51.84 -5.41
N PHE A 156 25.78 51.86 -6.74
CA PHE A 156 26.65 52.40 -7.79
C PHE A 156 25.88 53.10 -8.91
N GLY A 157 26.53 54.07 -9.56
CA GLY A 157 26.06 54.71 -10.78
C GLY A 157 26.90 54.32 -12.01
N LYS A 158 26.23 54.42 -13.17
CA LYS A 158 26.68 54.75 -14.53
C LYS A 158 27.79 53.92 -15.24
N GLN A 159 27.39 53.49 -16.47
CA GLN A 159 28.16 53.14 -17.70
C GLN A 159 28.89 51.78 -17.66
N HIS A 160 28.82 50.86 -18.65
CA HIS A 160 28.72 50.95 -20.13
C HIS A 160 28.05 49.68 -20.76
N ASN A 161 27.61 49.80 -22.02
CA ASN A 161 27.01 48.79 -22.93
C ASN A 161 27.80 47.47 -23.12
N ASN A 162 27.10 46.33 -23.27
CA ASN A 162 26.86 45.61 -24.55
C ASN A 162 26.10 44.29 -24.33
N ASP A 163 25.02 44.12 -25.10
CA ASP A 163 24.24 42.94 -25.53
C ASP A 163 24.50 41.55 -24.92
N GLN A 164 23.52 41.07 -24.14
CA GLN A 164 22.75 39.85 -24.40
C GLN A 164 21.47 39.89 -23.55
N GLN A 165 20.34 39.99 -24.24
CA GLN A 165 19.03 40.32 -23.68
C GLN A 165 18.37 39.06 -23.10
N ILE A 166 18.51 38.85 -21.79
CA ILE A 166 17.58 38.01 -21.02
C ILE A 166 16.36 38.89 -20.71
N ASP A 167 15.18 38.41 -21.07
CA ASP A 167 13.90 39.10 -20.90
C ASP A 167 13.54 39.22 -19.41
N LEU A 168 13.99 40.32 -18.79
CA LEU A 168 13.81 40.65 -17.38
C LEU A 168 12.38 41.07 -17.02
N GLN A 169 11.41 41.05 -17.96
CA GLN A 169 10.02 41.38 -17.65
C GLN A 169 9.25 40.24 -16.95
N GLN A 170 9.70 38.99 -17.06
CA GLN A 170 9.08 37.85 -16.33
C GLN A 170 9.49 37.78 -14.86
N VAL A 171 10.62 38.37 -14.47
CA VAL A 171 11.17 38.28 -13.10
C VAL A 171 10.49 39.26 -12.14
N GLU A 172 10.04 40.42 -12.63
CA GLU A 172 9.30 41.39 -11.81
C GLU A 172 7.82 41.03 -11.58
N GLN A 173 7.21 40.21 -12.45
CA GLN A 173 5.82 39.76 -12.28
C GLN A 173 5.64 38.65 -11.22
N LEU A 174 6.72 37.97 -10.83
CA LEU A 174 6.67 36.85 -9.89
C LEU A 174 7.09 37.19 -8.45
N GLY A 175 7.72 38.35 -8.19
CA GLY A 175 8.08 38.76 -6.82
C GLY A 175 9.03 37.83 -6.06
N LEU A 176 9.83 37.02 -6.76
CA LEU A 176 10.70 35.99 -6.18
C LEU A 176 12.14 36.49 -6.02
N HIS A 177 12.71 36.33 -4.82
CA HIS A 177 14.13 36.59 -4.57
C HIS A 177 14.95 35.31 -4.78
N VAL A 178 15.87 35.33 -5.74
CA VAL A 178 16.79 34.22 -6.04
C VAL A 178 18.08 34.37 -5.21
N PRO A 179 18.56 33.33 -4.50
CA PRO A 179 19.95 33.30 -4.08
C PRO A 179 20.83 32.84 -5.25
N GLU A 180 21.63 33.75 -5.83
CA GLU A 180 22.61 33.42 -6.86
C GLU A 180 23.65 32.41 -6.34
N GLN A 181 23.76 31.24 -6.99
CA GLN A 181 24.95 30.40 -6.97
C GLN A 181 25.37 30.11 -8.41
N ASN A 182 26.41 30.81 -8.86
CA ASN A 182 27.01 30.63 -10.18
C ASN A 182 27.83 29.31 -10.22
N ALA A 183 27.47 28.43 -11.14
CA ALA A 183 28.40 27.59 -11.91
C ALA A 183 28.76 28.42 -13.18
N ASP A 184 29.98 28.56 -13.69
CA ASP A 184 31.09 27.62 -13.90
C ASP A 184 32.43 28.37 -14.02
N SER A 185 33.55 27.66 -13.85
CA SER A 185 34.64 27.52 -14.84
C SER A 185 36.02 27.25 -14.20
N ASN A 186 36.71 26.27 -14.78
CA ASN A 186 38.11 25.95 -14.54
C ASN A 186 39.00 27.17 -14.81
N ASP A 187 39.76 27.64 -13.81
CA ASP A 187 41.14 28.01 -14.07
C ASP A 187 42.05 27.94 -12.84
N SER A 188 43.32 27.68 -13.13
CA SER A 188 44.34 27.22 -12.19
C SER A 188 45.05 28.35 -11.41
N LYS A 189 45.49 28.00 -10.19
CA LYS A 189 46.54 28.61 -9.34
C LYS A 189 46.22 29.85 -8.48
N HIS A 190 46.52 29.66 -7.18
CA HIS A 190 46.95 30.64 -6.16
C HIS A 190 46.06 31.87 -5.90
N ASN A 191 45.21 31.79 -4.85
CA ASN A 191 45.29 32.74 -3.74
C ASN A 191 44.46 32.29 -2.53
N GLN A 192 45.13 32.15 -1.38
CA GLN A 192 44.49 32.12 -0.07
C GLN A 192 44.07 33.55 0.29
N HIS A 193 42.77 33.83 0.44
CA HIS A 193 42.22 34.67 1.52
C HIS A 193 40.69 34.90 1.38
N LYS A 194 39.98 34.61 2.48
CA LYS A 194 38.65 35.12 2.90
C LYS A 194 37.43 34.83 1.99
N LYS A 195 36.83 33.65 2.17
CA LYS A 195 35.40 33.42 1.91
C LYS A 195 34.56 34.33 2.82
N LYS A 196 33.82 35.29 2.25
CA LYS A 196 32.67 35.93 2.91
C LYS A 196 31.50 34.95 2.81
N SER A 197 31.09 34.39 3.94
CA SER A 197 29.88 33.59 4.08
C SER A 197 28.65 34.44 3.75
N ALA A 198 27.80 33.98 2.82
CA ALA A 198 26.42 34.45 2.74
C ALA A 198 25.75 34.19 4.10
N LYS A 199 25.18 35.23 4.71
CA LYS A 199 24.46 35.11 5.99
C LYS A 199 23.21 34.25 5.74
N GLN A 200 23.15 33.08 6.36
CA GLN A 200 21.90 32.30 6.46
C GLN A 200 20.79 33.19 7.06
N PRO A 201 19.54 33.08 6.57
CA PRO A 201 18.42 33.77 7.19
C PRO A 201 18.31 33.34 8.66
N VAL A 202 18.12 34.31 9.55
CA VAL A 202 18.02 34.04 10.99
C VAL A 202 16.74 33.26 11.25
N SER A 203 16.86 31.98 11.57
CA SER A 203 15.73 31.14 11.97
C SER A 203 15.31 31.47 13.41
N ARG A 204 13.99 31.56 13.64
CA ARG A 204 13.39 31.79 14.95
C ARG A 204 12.69 30.53 15.44
N ALA A 205 12.81 30.24 16.74
CA ALA A 205 11.95 29.25 17.38
C ALA A 205 10.50 29.76 17.41
N VAL A 206 9.58 28.89 16.99
CA VAL A 206 8.15 29.19 16.88
C VAL A 206 7.36 28.03 17.47
N VAL A 207 6.29 28.35 18.18
CA VAL A 207 5.25 27.38 18.53
C VAL A 207 4.10 27.54 17.56
N VAL A 208 3.73 26.47 16.88
CA VAL A 208 2.58 26.43 15.97
C VAL A 208 1.38 25.85 16.72
N GLY A 209 0.20 26.38 16.47
CA GLY A 209 -1.02 25.85 17.05
C GLY A 209 -2.26 26.13 16.23
N ASN A 210 -3.31 25.44 16.60
CA ASN A 210 -4.62 25.46 15.98
C ASN A 210 -5.61 26.29 16.81
N MET A 211 -6.56 26.92 16.12
CA MET A 211 -7.75 27.52 16.72
C MET A 211 -8.93 26.61 16.43
N VAL A 212 -9.61 26.17 17.48
CA VAL A 212 -10.76 25.26 17.38
C VAL A 212 -11.98 25.89 18.02
N GLY A 213 -13.15 25.67 17.45
CA GLY A 213 -14.40 26.16 17.99
C GLY A 213 -15.53 25.16 17.84
N ARG A 214 -16.55 25.31 18.68
CA ARG A 214 -17.67 24.40 18.78
C ARG A 214 -18.81 24.79 17.84
N ASP A 215 -19.19 23.88 16.96
CA ASP A 215 -20.34 24.06 16.06
C ASP A 215 -21.69 23.90 16.78
N ASN A 216 -22.78 23.98 16.00
CA ASN A 216 -24.14 23.88 16.52
C ASN A 216 -24.48 22.47 17.04
N ASP A 217 -23.79 21.44 16.55
CA ASP A 217 -23.93 20.05 16.98
C ASP A 217 -23.08 19.73 18.22
N GLY A 218 -22.36 20.74 18.75
CA GLY A 218 -21.52 20.61 19.93
C GLY A 218 -20.13 20.01 19.65
N ARG A 219 -19.76 19.80 18.39
CA ARG A 219 -18.48 19.22 17.98
C ARG A 219 -17.41 20.32 17.86
N MET A 220 -16.19 20.02 18.30
CA MET A 220 -15.05 20.91 18.10
C MET A 220 -14.53 20.75 16.67
N ILE A 221 -14.54 21.85 15.92
CA ILE A 221 -14.02 21.94 14.55
C ILE A 221 -12.82 22.88 14.50
N TRP A 222 -11.93 22.65 13.55
CA TRP A 222 -10.78 23.51 13.29
C TRP A 222 -11.20 24.74 12.49
N LEU A 223 -10.69 25.91 12.86
CA LEU A 223 -11.13 27.19 12.30
C LEU A 223 -9.99 27.98 11.64
N ALA A 224 -8.81 28.00 12.25
CA ALA A 224 -7.67 28.81 11.83
C ALA A 224 -6.38 28.33 12.54
N SER A 225 -5.25 28.98 12.27
CA SER A 225 -3.94 28.66 12.84
C SER A 225 -3.32 29.86 13.56
N TRP A 226 -2.45 29.63 14.54
CA TRP A 226 -1.68 30.66 15.19
C TRP A 226 -0.21 30.26 15.34
N LEU A 227 0.65 31.26 15.32
CA LEU A 227 2.07 31.15 15.62
C LEU A 227 2.39 31.91 16.90
N LYS A 228 3.37 31.43 17.65
CA LYS A 228 3.95 32.17 18.78
C LYS A 228 5.46 32.19 18.69
N SER A 229 6.04 33.38 18.67
CA SER A 229 7.49 33.57 18.81
C SER A 229 7.76 34.75 19.76
N SER A 230 8.79 34.65 20.59
CA SER A 230 9.19 35.72 21.52
C SER A 230 8.04 36.28 22.38
N ASN A 231 7.12 35.40 22.81
CA ASN A 231 5.91 35.75 23.56
C ASN A 231 4.98 36.77 22.86
N ARG A 232 4.98 36.74 21.52
CA ARG A 232 4.02 37.42 20.65
C ARG A 232 3.35 36.40 19.76
N TYR A 233 2.11 36.68 19.40
CA TYR A 233 1.26 35.80 18.61
C TYR A 233 0.99 36.39 17.23
N SER A 234 0.88 35.51 16.24
CA SER A 234 0.38 35.82 14.91
C SER A 234 -0.77 34.88 14.55
N LEU A 235 -1.83 35.42 13.94
CA LEU A 235 -3.02 34.69 13.51
C LEU A 235 -2.97 34.48 12.00
N GLU A 236 -3.16 33.24 11.56
CA GLU A 236 -3.03 32.80 10.17
C GLU A 236 -4.25 31.97 9.76
N GLN A 237 -4.50 31.87 8.46
CA GLN A 237 -5.62 31.10 7.92
C GLN A 237 -6.96 31.56 8.52
N VAL A 238 -7.15 32.89 8.60
CA VAL A 238 -8.34 33.50 9.19
C VAL A 238 -9.34 33.90 8.09
N ARG A 239 -10.56 33.38 8.18
CA ARG A 239 -11.71 33.73 7.30
C ARG A 239 -12.07 35.21 7.35
N THR A 240 -12.16 35.81 8.52
CA THR A 240 -12.47 37.25 8.62
C THR A 240 -11.32 38.08 8.05
N PRO A 241 -11.57 39.06 7.15
CA PRO A 241 -10.53 39.86 6.51
C PRO A 241 -9.90 40.90 7.47
N LEU A 242 -9.08 40.43 8.40
CA LEU A 242 -8.42 41.27 9.40
C LEU A 242 -7.30 42.12 8.80
N PRO A 243 -7.07 43.37 9.24
CA PRO A 243 -5.87 44.11 8.89
C PRO A 243 -4.61 43.50 9.56
N GLN A 244 -3.43 43.74 8.98
CA GLN A 244 -2.16 43.17 9.50
C GLN A 244 -1.88 43.51 10.98
N SER A 245 -2.31 44.70 11.42
CA SER A 245 -2.20 45.16 12.82
C SER A 245 -3.02 44.35 13.82
N MET A 246 -4.01 43.59 13.34
CA MET A 246 -4.82 42.66 14.14
C MET A 246 -4.41 41.20 13.92
N ARG A 247 -3.43 40.93 13.04
CA ARG A 247 -2.95 39.57 12.77
C ARG A 247 -1.59 39.29 13.38
N THR A 248 -0.68 40.25 13.45
CA THR A 248 0.72 40.00 13.82
C THR A 248 1.15 40.79 15.07
N ASN A 249 2.20 40.31 15.75
CA ASN A 249 2.79 40.96 16.93
C ASN A 249 1.77 41.21 18.08
N LEU A 250 0.87 40.24 18.29
CA LEU A 250 -0.20 40.36 19.28
C LEU A 250 0.28 39.89 20.66
N GLU A 251 -0.13 40.60 21.71
CA GLU A 251 -0.09 40.06 23.07
C GLU A 251 -1.17 38.99 23.24
N TYR A 252 -0.97 38.09 24.21
CA TYR A 252 -1.88 36.96 24.45
C TYR A 252 -3.37 37.34 24.53
N ARG A 253 -3.71 38.42 25.24
CA ARG A 253 -5.13 38.85 25.41
C ARG A 253 -5.74 39.35 24.11
N ASP A 254 -4.96 40.13 23.35
CA ASP A 254 -5.38 40.60 22.03
C ASP A 254 -5.51 39.43 21.06
N ALA A 255 -4.57 38.49 21.08
CA ALA A 255 -4.59 37.30 20.23
C ALA A 255 -5.86 36.45 20.47
N ILE A 256 -6.17 36.11 21.73
CA ILE A 256 -7.37 35.33 22.06
C ILE A 256 -8.66 36.10 21.75
N ALA A 257 -8.73 37.40 22.07
CA ALA A 257 -9.92 38.20 21.81
C ALA A 257 -10.18 38.35 20.31
N ILE A 258 -9.16 38.74 19.54
CA ILE A 258 -9.28 38.90 18.09
C ILE A 258 -9.58 37.56 17.44
N ALA A 259 -8.90 36.48 17.84
CA ALA A 259 -9.17 35.14 17.34
C ALA A 259 -10.62 34.71 17.59
N PHE A 260 -11.10 34.77 18.84
CA PHE A 260 -12.48 34.44 19.18
C PHE A 260 -13.49 35.24 18.34
N PHE A 261 -13.29 36.56 18.22
CA PHE A 261 -14.21 37.37 17.43
C PHE A 261 -14.14 37.05 15.92
N ALA A 262 -12.94 36.90 15.38
CA ALA A 262 -12.71 36.76 13.94
C ALA A 262 -12.94 35.34 13.40
N THR A 263 -12.66 34.31 14.18
CA THR A 263 -12.74 32.91 13.70
C THR A 263 -13.97 32.20 14.22
N TYR A 264 -14.53 32.61 15.37
CA TYR A 264 -15.67 31.96 15.99
C TYR A 264 -16.95 32.81 15.89
N MET A 265 -16.96 33.98 16.55
CA MET A 265 -18.17 34.79 16.68
C MET A 265 -18.70 35.30 15.32
N VAL A 266 -17.87 36.01 14.55
CA VAL A 266 -18.31 36.60 13.27
C VAL A 266 -18.80 35.51 12.31
N PRO A 267 -18.04 34.43 12.02
CA PRO A 267 -18.51 33.35 11.17
C PRO A 267 -19.79 32.67 11.69
N GLN A 268 -19.92 32.46 13.01
CA GLN A 268 -21.13 31.87 13.60
C GLN A 268 -22.35 32.79 13.45
N THR A 269 -22.21 34.10 13.64
CA THR A 269 -23.31 35.07 13.43
C THR A 269 -23.75 35.17 11.96
N LEU A 270 -22.85 34.85 11.03
CA LEU A 270 -23.14 34.73 9.60
C LEU A 270 -23.67 33.33 9.23
N GLY A 271 -23.78 32.41 10.18
CA GLY A 271 -24.22 31.03 9.96
C GLY A 271 -23.27 30.23 9.07
N LEU A 272 -21.96 30.49 9.13
CA LEU A 272 -20.94 29.77 8.36
C LEU A 272 -19.66 29.57 9.19
N LEU A 273 -19.73 28.71 10.19
CA LEU A 273 -18.59 28.38 11.04
C LEU A 273 -17.78 27.24 10.40
N ILE A 274 -16.84 27.61 9.52
CA ILE A 274 -15.97 26.67 8.77
C ILE A 274 -14.51 27.12 8.84
N GLY A 275 -13.58 26.17 8.76
CA GLY A 275 -12.14 26.46 8.70
C GLY A 275 -11.72 27.09 7.36
N PHE A 276 -10.57 27.75 7.34
CA PHE A 276 -9.99 28.38 6.14
C PHE A 276 -9.11 27.42 5.32
N GLY A 277 -9.11 27.55 3.99
CA GLY A 277 -8.08 26.96 3.13
C GLY A 277 -8.16 25.43 2.95
N SER A 278 -7.10 24.87 2.33
CA SER A 278 -7.01 23.44 2.00
C SER A 278 -7.11 22.50 3.20
N GLY A 279 -6.66 22.92 4.38
CA GLY A 279 -6.75 22.13 5.60
C GLY A 279 -8.18 21.75 5.99
N ASN A 280 -9.17 22.59 5.67
CA ASN A 280 -10.58 22.27 5.89
C ASN A 280 -11.08 21.21 4.89
N ILE A 281 -10.70 21.35 3.62
CA ILE A 281 -11.08 20.45 2.52
C ILE A 281 -10.55 19.04 2.78
N PHE A 282 -9.26 18.89 3.08
CA PHE A 282 -8.68 17.57 3.37
C PHE A 282 -9.26 16.90 4.61
N ARG A 283 -9.58 17.68 5.65
CA ARG A 283 -10.23 17.14 6.85
C ARG A 283 -11.63 16.60 6.54
N ARG A 284 -12.33 17.21 5.59
CA ARG A 284 -13.64 16.73 5.12
C ARG A 284 -13.50 15.47 4.27
N LEU A 285 -12.62 15.50 3.27
CA LEU A 285 -12.31 14.33 2.43
C LEU A 285 -11.89 13.10 3.24
N GLY A 286 -11.20 13.30 4.37
CA GLY A 286 -10.80 12.21 5.26
C GLY A 286 -11.87 11.71 6.24
N ARG A 287 -13.08 12.29 6.27
CA ARG A 287 -14.13 11.97 7.25
C ARG A 287 -15.50 11.66 6.65
N GLU A 288 -15.68 12.01 5.38
CA GLU A 288 -16.97 12.02 4.72
C GLU A 288 -16.83 11.35 3.35
N ALA A 289 -17.96 10.91 2.79
CA ALA A 289 -17.97 10.31 1.45
C ALA A 289 -17.45 11.33 0.41
N PRO A 290 -16.60 10.89 -0.54
CA PRO A 290 -15.72 11.78 -1.28
C PRO A 290 -16.45 12.79 -2.18
N LEU A 291 -17.50 12.39 -2.90
CA LEU A 291 -18.27 13.31 -3.75
C LEU A 291 -19.03 14.33 -2.89
N GLY A 292 -19.73 13.85 -1.86
CA GLY A 292 -20.42 14.72 -0.91
C GLY A 292 -19.48 15.68 -0.18
N ALA A 293 -18.23 15.26 0.09
CA ALA A 293 -17.19 16.11 0.66
C ALA A 293 -16.72 17.19 -0.30
N ALA A 294 -16.48 16.84 -1.58
CA ALA A 294 -16.07 17.77 -2.63
C ALA A 294 -17.15 18.83 -2.88
N ARG A 295 -18.39 18.41 -3.18
CA ARG A 295 -19.54 19.28 -3.47
C ARG A 295 -19.76 20.31 -2.35
N ARG A 296 -19.79 19.84 -1.09
CA ARG A 296 -19.97 20.75 0.06
C ARG A 296 -18.77 21.65 0.32
N SER A 297 -17.56 21.22 0.00
CA SER A 297 -16.37 22.10 0.11
C SER A 297 -16.42 23.25 -0.90
N VAL A 298 -16.92 22.99 -2.11
CA VAL A 298 -17.15 24.03 -3.13
C VAL A 298 -18.31 24.95 -2.70
N GLU A 299 -19.41 24.39 -2.20
CA GLU A 299 -20.54 25.17 -1.68
C GLU A 299 -20.11 26.10 -0.52
N ASP A 300 -19.33 25.59 0.43
CA ASP A 300 -18.76 26.36 1.55
C ASP A 300 -17.89 27.51 1.07
N THR A 301 -17.08 27.27 0.04
CA THR A 301 -16.22 28.27 -0.59
C THR A 301 -17.05 29.41 -1.19
N MET A 302 -18.11 29.07 -1.92
CA MET A 302 -19.03 30.04 -2.53
C MET A 302 -19.82 30.82 -1.46
N ASN A 303 -20.32 30.12 -0.44
CA ASN A 303 -21.04 30.72 0.69
C ASN A 303 -20.16 31.67 1.50
N ALA A 304 -18.88 31.33 1.73
CA ALA A 304 -17.93 32.20 2.42
C ALA A 304 -17.70 33.49 1.65
N LYS A 305 -17.49 33.39 0.33
CA LYS A 305 -17.32 34.54 -0.55
C LYS A 305 -18.55 35.44 -0.56
N ALA A 306 -19.75 34.86 -0.69
CA ALA A 306 -21.03 35.59 -0.69
C ALA A 306 -21.27 36.35 0.63
N LYS A 307 -20.80 35.81 1.75
CA LYS A 307 -20.89 36.43 3.09
C LYS A 307 -19.72 37.40 3.40
N GLY A 308 -18.88 37.72 2.42
CA GLY A 308 -17.76 38.66 2.58
C GLY A 308 -16.57 38.13 3.40
N LEU A 309 -16.48 36.82 3.60
CA LEU A 309 -15.34 36.17 4.24
C LEU A 309 -14.21 35.92 3.21
N ARG A 310 -12.97 35.85 3.68
CA ARG A 310 -11.81 35.45 2.87
C ARG A 310 -11.96 34.00 2.40
N VAL A 311 -11.54 33.81 1.17
CA VAL A 311 -11.38 32.52 0.51
C VAL A 311 -9.96 32.48 -0.04
N SER A 312 -9.23 31.42 0.25
CA SER A 312 -7.87 31.19 -0.29
C SER A 312 -7.90 31.06 -1.81
N GLY A 313 -6.81 31.42 -2.49
CA GLY A 313 -6.64 31.11 -3.91
C GLY A 313 -6.73 29.61 -4.18
N LEU A 314 -6.24 28.79 -3.24
CA LEU A 314 -6.25 27.33 -3.36
C LEU A 314 -7.65 26.73 -3.23
N GLU A 315 -8.55 27.34 -2.45
CA GLU A 315 -9.96 26.90 -2.38
C GLU A 315 -10.72 27.19 -3.67
N ARG A 316 -10.44 28.34 -4.31
CA ARG A 316 -11.02 28.67 -5.61
C ARG A 316 -10.50 27.71 -6.68
N PHE A 317 -9.20 27.42 -6.65
CA PHE A 317 -8.59 26.45 -7.53
C PHE A 317 -9.15 25.04 -7.33
N PHE A 318 -9.44 24.63 -6.08
CA PHE A 318 -10.15 23.38 -5.82
C PHE A 318 -11.53 23.34 -6.49
N ALA A 319 -12.30 24.43 -6.42
CA ALA A 319 -13.59 24.50 -7.10
C ALA A 319 -13.44 24.33 -8.62
N ASP A 320 -12.42 24.96 -9.23
CA ASP A 320 -12.12 24.79 -10.66
C ASP A 320 -11.80 23.33 -11.00
N LEU A 321 -11.02 22.64 -10.16
CA LEU A 321 -10.67 21.23 -10.36
C LEU A 321 -11.87 20.29 -10.24
N MET A 322 -12.81 20.56 -9.32
CA MET A 322 -14.02 19.76 -9.14
C MET A 322 -15.02 19.98 -10.28
N GLU A 323 -15.10 21.19 -10.81
CA GLU A 323 -15.86 21.51 -12.02
C GLU A 323 -15.23 20.84 -13.25
N GLU A 324 -13.90 20.87 -13.37
CA GLU A 324 -13.18 20.20 -14.45
C GLU A 324 -13.39 18.67 -14.46
N ALA A 325 -13.37 18.05 -13.28
CA ALA A 325 -13.61 16.62 -13.09
C ALA A 325 -15.09 16.21 -13.18
N ASP A 326 -16.01 17.16 -13.41
CA ASP A 326 -17.45 16.94 -13.56
C ASP A 326 -18.13 16.24 -12.36
N VAL A 327 -17.64 16.50 -11.14
CA VAL A 327 -18.15 15.87 -9.90
C VAL A 327 -19.12 16.75 -9.12
N LEU A 328 -19.44 17.95 -9.64
CA LEU A 328 -20.36 18.89 -8.98
C LEU A 328 -21.83 18.55 -9.24
N GLU A 329 -22.13 17.99 -10.41
CA GLU A 329 -23.45 17.49 -10.79
C GLU A 329 -23.57 15.98 -10.55
N PRO A 330 -24.79 15.41 -10.53
CA PRO A 330 -24.98 13.97 -10.34
C PRO A 330 -24.31 13.14 -11.45
N VAL A 331 -23.47 12.17 -11.07
CA VAL A 331 -22.76 11.29 -12.01
C VAL A 331 -23.34 9.88 -11.95
N ASN A 332 -23.81 9.36 -13.09
CA ASN A 332 -24.40 8.03 -13.16
C ASN A 332 -23.41 6.95 -12.68
N GLY A 333 -23.90 6.01 -11.88
CA GLY A 333 -23.08 4.94 -11.26
C GLY A 333 -22.19 5.37 -10.09
N LEU A 334 -22.06 6.68 -9.79
CA LEU A 334 -21.26 7.17 -8.65
C LEU A 334 -22.10 7.81 -7.53
N GLU A 335 -23.39 8.05 -7.75
CA GLU A 335 -24.28 8.61 -6.71
C GLU A 335 -24.55 7.64 -5.56
N ALA A 336 -24.95 8.20 -4.41
CA ALA A 336 -25.20 7.42 -3.21
C ALA A 336 -26.46 6.55 -3.33
N GLU A 337 -26.28 5.22 -3.23
CA GLU A 337 -27.37 4.26 -3.14
C GLU A 337 -27.65 3.93 -1.67
N HIS A 338 -28.91 4.04 -1.24
CA HIS A 338 -29.31 3.84 0.17
C HIS A 338 -28.49 4.67 1.19
N GLY A 339 -27.96 5.82 0.75
CA GLY A 339 -27.20 6.75 1.59
C GLY A 339 -25.69 6.48 1.69
N ALA A 340 -25.15 5.56 0.87
CA ALA A 340 -23.72 5.31 0.78
C ALA A 340 -23.21 5.53 -0.65
N GLU A 341 -22.18 6.35 -0.82
CA GLU A 341 -21.46 6.46 -2.10
C GLU A 341 -20.70 5.16 -2.38
N PRO A 342 -20.60 4.71 -3.64
CA PRO A 342 -19.83 3.53 -4.03
C PRO A 342 -18.32 3.76 -3.91
N LEU A 343 -17.88 5.03 -3.85
CA LEU A 343 -16.49 5.43 -3.75
C LEU A 343 -16.03 5.61 -2.29
N SER A 344 -14.81 5.16 -2.02
CA SER A 344 -14.09 5.38 -0.78
C SER A 344 -12.71 5.96 -1.06
N LEU A 345 -12.33 7.00 -0.31
CA LEU A 345 -11.05 7.68 -0.49
C LEU A 345 -10.03 7.16 0.52
N VAL A 346 -8.88 6.71 0.02
CA VAL A 346 -7.76 6.26 0.83
C VAL A 346 -6.54 7.11 0.49
N SER A 347 -5.74 7.45 1.50
CA SER A 347 -4.45 8.10 1.29
C SER A 347 -3.33 7.07 1.42
N SER A 348 -2.45 7.01 0.43
CA SER A 348 -1.26 6.17 0.44
C SER A 348 -0.29 6.65 1.52
N PRO A 349 0.06 5.80 2.51
CA PRO A 349 1.05 6.15 3.53
C PRO A 349 2.50 6.21 2.97
N LEU A 350 2.70 5.84 1.71
CA LEU A 350 4.01 5.81 1.04
C LEU A 350 4.25 7.09 0.23
N SER A 351 3.31 7.42 -0.65
CA SER A 351 3.39 8.54 -1.59
C SER A 351 2.62 9.78 -1.12
N ASP A 352 1.80 9.70 -0.07
CA ASP A 352 0.82 10.74 0.31
C ASP A 352 -0.17 11.11 -0.81
N THR A 353 -0.28 10.29 -1.87
CA THR A 353 -1.31 10.42 -2.91
C THR A 353 -2.62 9.80 -2.44
N TYR A 354 -3.72 10.22 -3.05
CA TYR A 354 -5.05 9.68 -2.83
C TYR A 354 -5.39 8.67 -3.92
N ALA A 355 -6.10 7.62 -3.50
CA ALA A 355 -6.69 6.62 -4.38
C ALA A 355 -8.18 6.47 -4.03
N LEU A 356 -9.01 6.38 -5.06
CA LEU A 356 -10.42 6.02 -4.92
C LEU A 356 -10.57 4.51 -5.11
N TYR A 357 -11.26 3.87 -4.16
CA TYR A 357 -11.63 2.47 -4.20
C TYR A 357 -13.14 2.34 -4.25
N TRP A 358 -13.65 1.40 -5.05
CA TRP A 358 -15.07 1.09 -5.17
C TRP A 358 -15.34 -0.36 -4.74
N SER A 359 -16.55 -0.62 -4.22
CA SER A 359 -16.94 -1.93 -3.71
C SER A 359 -17.80 -2.76 -4.67
N LYS A 360 -18.25 -2.16 -5.77
CA LYS A 360 -19.06 -2.77 -6.83
C LYS A 360 -18.43 -2.42 -8.17
N GLY A 361 -18.56 -3.28 -9.18
CA GLY A 361 -18.16 -2.94 -10.54
C GLY A 361 -18.80 -1.63 -11.00
N LEU A 362 -17.98 -0.76 -11.62
CA LEU A 362 -18.42 0.51 -12.20
C LEU A 362 -18.56 0.36 -13.72
N SER A 363 -19.48 1.11 -14.33
CA SER A 363 -19.45 1.30 -15.79
C SER A 363 -18.16 2.01 -16.21
N PHE A 364 -17.76 1.89 -17.48
CA PHE A 364 -16.51 2.50 -17.95
C PHE A 364 -16.50 4.03 -17.75
N ASP A 365 -17.62 4.72 -18.02
CA ASP A 365 -17.75 6.16 -17.81
C ASP A 365 -17.63 6.55 -16.32
N ALA A 366 -18.24 5.77 -15.43
CA ALA A 366 -18.15 6.00 -13.98
C ALA A 366 -16.72 5.75 -13.47
N ALA A 367 -16.03 4.73 -13.99
CA ALA A 367 -14.63 4.48 -13.68
C ALA A 367 -13.72 5.61 -14.17
N LEU A 368 -13.94 6.13 -15.38
CA LEU A 368 -13.15 7.24 -15.92
C LEU A 368 -13.37 8.52 -15.12
N SER A 369 -14.63 8.81 -14.75
CA SER A 369 -15.00 9.95 -13.90
C SER A 369 -14.35 9.85 -12.51
N ALA A 370 -14.29 8.64 -11.94
CA ALA A 370 -13.58 8.39 -10.69
C ALA A 370 -12.07 8.66 -10.82
N LEU A 371 -11.42 8.24 -11.93
CA LEU A 371 -10.00 8.53 -12.17
C LEU A 371 -9.72 10.04 -12.38
N GLN A 372 -10.61 10.75 -13.07
CA GLN A 372 -10.53 12.22 -13.21
C GLN A 372 -10.65 12.90 -11.85
N PHE A 373 -11.59 12.45 -11.01
CA PHE A 373 -11.75 12.96 -9.65
C PHE A 373 -10.53 12.67 -8.76
N GLU A 374 -9.98 11.45 -8.83
CA GLU A 374 -8.73 11.09 -8.15
C GLU A 374 -7.57 12.00 -8.59
N GLY A 375 -7.42 12.18 -9.90
CA GLY A 375 -6.40 13.06 -10.49
C GLY A 375 -6.53 14.51 -10.02
N ALA A 376 -7.75 15.03 -9.95
CA ALA A 376 -8.05 16.37 -9.46
C ALA A 376 -7.69 16.53 -7.96
N ILE A 377 -8.03 15.56 -7.11
CA ILE A 377 -7.64 15.58 -5.68
C ILE A 377 -6.12 15.54 -5.54
N ASN A 378 -5.42 14.73 -6.34
CA ASN A 378 -3.98 14.60 -6.27
C ASN A 378 -3.25 15.86 -6.77
N ARG A 379 -3.73 16.49 -7.86
CA ARG A 379 -3.25 17.81 -8.33
C ARG A 379 -3.39 18.88 -7.24
N PHE A 380 -4.56 18.96 -6.63
CA PHE A 380 -4.79 19.84 -5.48
C PHE A 380 -3.83 19.56 -4.31
N SER A 381 -3.61 18.28 -3.98
CA SER A 381 -2.67 17.84 -2.95
C SER A 381 -1.23 18.25 -3.23
N LEU A 382 -0.78 18.13 -4.48
CA LEU A 382 0.57 18.50 -4.89
C LEU A 382 0.80 20.02 -4.80
N VAL A 383 -0.15 20.84 -5.26
CA VAL A 383 -0.09 22.30 -5.10
C VAL A 383 -0.05 22.69 -3.62
N SER A 384 -0.92 22.11 -2.78
CA SER A 384 -0.92 22.34 -1.33
C SER A 384 0.44 21.98 -0.71
N SER A 385 1.01 20.84 -1.09
CA SER A 385 2.29 20.36 -0.56
C SER A 385 3.45 21.29 -0.94
N TRP A 386 3.40 21.90 -2.12
CA TRP A 386 4.37 22.91 -2.54
C TRP A 386 4.24 24.21 -1.75
N LEU A 387 3.02 24.68 -1.51
CA LEU A 387 2.78 25.87 -0.70
C LEU A 387 3.19 25.67 0.77
N GLU A 388 3.00 24.47 1.31
CA GLU A 388 3.51 24.08 2.63
C GLU A 388 5.05 24.07 2.65
N HIS A 389 5.69 23.58 1.59
CA HIS A 389 7.15 23.68 1.45
C HIS A 389 7.63 25.13 1.48
N ASN A 390 6.97 26.03 0.74
CA ASN A 390 7.27 27.45 0.79
C ASN A 390 7.09 28.02 2.20
N ASP A 391 6.05 27.62 2.92
CA ASP A 391 5.82 28.10 4.28
C ASP A 391 6.94 27.69 5.24
N VAL A 392 7.41 26.45 5.15
CA VAL A 392 8.55 25.95 5.93
C VAL A 392 9.84 26.67 5.56
N MET A 393 10.05 26.95 4.27
CA MET A 393 11.24 27.64 3.76
C MET A 393 11.18 29.16 3.89
N GLY A 394 10.06 29.72 4.35
CA GLY A 394 9.84 31.17 4.47
C GLY A 394 9.71 31.89 3.13
N SER A 395 9.39 31.16 2.06
CA SER A 395 9.17 31.65 0.70
C SER A 395 7.70 32.03 0.49
N GLN A 396 7.42 32.75 -0.60
CA GLN A 396 6.06 33.07 -1.05
C GLN A 396 5.85 32.46 -2.45
N PRO A 397 4.60 32.16 -2.85
CA PRO A 397 3.37 32.28 -2.06
C PRO A 397 3.20 31.14 -1.03
N ILE A 398 2.31 31.36 -0.06
CA ILE A 398 1.82 30.38 0.93
C ILE A 398 0.29 30.32 0.87
N GLU A 399 -0.34 29.38 1.57
CA GLU A 399 -1.82 29.25 1.61
C GLU A 399 -2.57 30.57 1.87
N ASP A 400 -2.01 31.45 2.71
CA ASP A 400 -2.64 32.72 3.07
C ASP A 400 -2.60 33.81 1.98
N THR A 401 -1.68 33.68 1.02
CA THR A 401 -1.30 34.71 0.05
C THR A 401 -1.43 34.26 -1.41
N VAL A 402 -1.50 32.96 -1.67
CA VAL A 402 -1.64 32.40 -3.02
C VAL A 402 -2.93 32.89 -3.69
N THR A 403 -2.82 33.31 -4.95
CA THR A 403 -3.99 33.62 -5.78
C THR A 403 -4.49 32.36 -6.51
N ARG A 404 -5.72 32.42 -7.05
CA ARG A 404 -6.28 31.31 -7.84
C ARG A 404 -5.41 31.03 -9.06
N GLU A 405 -4.96 32.09 -9.71
CA GLU A 405 -4.12 32.09 -10.91
C GLU A 405 -2.75 31.49 -10.60
N GLN A 406 -2.13 31.88 -9.48
CA GLN A 406 -0.86 31.29 -9.03
C GLN A 406 -0.98 29.80 -8.74
N ALA A 407 -2.06 29.36 -8.08
CA ALA A 407 -2.31 27.94 -7.82
C ALA A 407 -2.44 27.14 -9.14
N ALA A 408 -3.15 27.68 -10.13
CA ALA A 408 -3.27 27.07 -11.46
C ALA A 408 -1.93 27.01 -12.21
N MET A 409 -1.07 28.02 -12.10
CA MET A 409 0.27 27.99 -12.69
C MET A 409 1.19 26.96 -12.03
N ILE A 410 1.10 26.81 -10.70
CA ILE A 410 1.87 25.78 -9.96
C ILE A 410 1.43 24.39 -10.42
N ASP A 411 0.13 24.14 -10.53
CA ASP A 411 -0.41 22.89 -11.06
C ASP A 411 0.09 22.60 -12.49
N GLN A 412 0.04 23.58 -13.38
CA GLN A 412 0.58 23.44 -14.75
C GLN A 412 2.06 23.08 -14.75
N ALA A 413 2.88 23.74 -13.93
CA ALA A 413 4.31 23.44 -13.83
C ALA A 413 4.56 22.00 -13.35
N LEU A 414 3.76 21.51 -12.40
CA LEU A 414 3.85 20.15 -11.85
C LEU A 414 3.37 19.08 -12.84
N ILE A 415 2.38 19.37 -13.68
CA ILE A 415 1.95 18.47 -14.76
C ILE A 415 2.96 18.48 -15.90
N ARG A 416 3.46 19.65 -16.30
CA ARG A 416 4.51 19.76 -17.33
C ARG A 416 5.79 19.04 -16.91
N ASN A 417 6.09 19.04 -15.60
CA ASN A 417 7.25 18.36 -15.07
C ASN A 417 6.98 17.63 -13.74
N PRO A 418 6.55 16.35 -13.81
CA PRO A 418 6.25 15.58 -12.61
C PRO A 418 7.47 15.30 -11.71
N ALA A 419 8.70 15.45 -12.22
CA ALA A 419 9.91 15.19 -11.43
C ALA A 419 10.07 16.18 -10.25
N LEU A 420 9.48 17.37 -10.34
CA LEU A 420 9.67 18.46 -9.38
C LEU A 420 9.20 18.13 -7.95
N LEU A 421 8.22 17.22 -7.79
CA LEU A 421 7.73 16.76 -6.48
C LEU A 421 7.67 15.23 -6.35
N ALA A 422 8.09 14.49 -7.39
CA ALA A 422 7.96 13.03 -7.48
C ALA A 422 8.42 12.28 -6.22
N LEU A 423 9.50 12.70 -5.57
CA LEU A 423 10.00 12.12 -4.31
C LEU A 423 10.34 13.21 -3.27
N GLY A 424 9.60 14.32 -3.20
CA GLY A 424 10.02 15.41 -2.31
C GLY A 424 9.04 16.56 -2.12
N ALA A 425 8.15 16.41 -1.14
CA ALA A 425 7.54 17.51 -0.41
C ALA A 425 7.61 17.20 1.11
N PRO A 426 7.46 18.19 2.00
CA PRO A 426 7.19 17.92 3.41
C PRO A 426 5.94 17.02 3.50
N SER A 427 6.01 15.95 4.29
CA SER A 427 4.77 15.26 4.66
C SER A 427 3.90 16.23 5.46
N ARG A 428 2.56 16.20 5.30
CA ARG A 428 1.62 17.00 6.11
C ARG A 428 1.75 16.78 7.62
N LEU A 429 2.45 15.72 8.01
CA LEU A 429 2.77 15.35 9.39
C LEU A 429 4.07 15.98 9.91
N GLY A 430 4.71 16.88 9.14
CA GLY A 430 5.92 17.59 9.56
C GLY A 430 7.17 16.72 9.69
N ARG A 431 7.14 15.47 9.19
CA ARG A 431 8.32 14.59 9.17
C ARG A 431 9.07 14.78 7.86
N LEU A 432 10.34 15.18 7.97
CA LEU A 432 11.31 15.07 6.88
C LEU A 432 11.48 13.57 6.57
N SER A 433 11.07 13.13 5.38
CA SER A 433 11.32 11.77 4.91
C SER A 433 12.79 11.63 4.49
N ALA A 434 13.44 10.51 4.81
CA ALA A 434 14.80 10.20 4.33
C ALA A 434 14.90 10.17 2.79
N MET A 435 13.76 9.99 2.10
CA MET A 435 13.67 10.01 0.64
C MET A 435 13.40 11.39 0.02
N GLN A 436 13.44 12.48 0.80
CA GLN A 436 13.31 13.82 0.22
C GLN A 436 14.54 14.16 -0.62
N HIS A 437 14.30 14.37 -1.91
CA HIS A 437 15.28 15.00 -2.78
C HIS A 437 15.37 16.50 -2.44
N ALA A 438 16.57 17.08 -2.56
CA ALA A 438 16.95 18.34 -1.94
C ALA A 438 16.50 19.59 -2.71
N TYR A 439 15.90 19.41 -3.89
CA TYR A 439 15.59 20.48 -4.83
C TYR A 439 14.12 20.52 -5.21
N VAL A 440 13.44 21.62 -4.87
CA VAL A 440 12.09 21.96 -5.34
C VAL A 440 12.14 23.40 -5.83
N ASP A 441 12.30 23.59 -7.14
CA ASP A 441 12.25 24.91 -7.77
C ASP A 441 11.40 24.85 -9.03
N LEU A 442 10.20 25.42 -8.94
CA LEU A 442 9.27 25.51 -10.05
C LEU A 442 9.69 26.58 -11.08
N LEU A 443 10.68 27.44 -10.78
CA LEU A 443 11.16 28.45 -11.74
C LEU A 443 12.04 27.85 -12.85
N ARG A 444 12.59 26.66 -12.62
CA ARG A 444 13.28 25.87 -13.63
C ARG A 444 12.42 24.66 -14.00
N GLU A 445 11.39 24.93 -14.79
CA GLU A 445 10.43 23.94 -15.30
C GLU A 445 11.08 22.89 -16.24
N ASP A 446 12.36 23.05 -16.60
CA ASP A 446 13.12 22.10 -17.43
C ASP A 446 13.38 20.75 -16.75
N GLY A 447 13.18 20.66 -15.42
CA GLY A 447 13.37 19.45 -14.61
C GLY A 447 14.81 18.96 -14.56
N PHE A 448 15.77 19.76 -15.01
CA PHE A 448 17.17 19.39 -15.09
C PHE A 448 17.74 19.01 -13.73
N LEU A 449 17.53 19.87 -12.73
CA LEU A 449 18.05 19.61 -11.38
C LEU A 449 17.25 18.51 -10.67
N ALA A 450 15.94 18.43 -10.91
CA ALA A 450 15.09 17.40 -10.33
C ALA A 450 15.50 15.99 -10.77
N ILE A 451 15.63 15.74 -12.07
CA ILE A 451 15.99 14.40 -12.58
C ILE A 451 17.39 13.95 -12.13
N ASN A 452 18.36 14.87 -12.13
CA ASN A 452 19.72 14.56 -11.69
C ASN A 452 19.81 14.32 -10.17
N ASP A 453 18.94 14.95 -9.38
CA ASP A 453 18.84 14.65 -7.94
C ASP A 453 18.12 13.32 -7.68
N LEU A 454 17.11 12.95 -8.49
CA LEU A 454 16.48 11.63 -8.42
C LEU A 454 17.47 10.49 -8.68
N ILE A 455 18.38 10.63 -9.65
CA ILE A 455 19.44 9.65 -9.92
C ILE A 455 20.35 9.47 -8.69
N LYS A 456 20.75 10.57 -8.04
CA LYS A 456 21.58 10.53 -6.82
C LYS A 456 20.81 9.97 -5.62
N LEU A 457 19.53 10.31 -5.50
CA LEU A 457 18.66 9.79 -4.47
C LEU A 457 18.51 8.27 -4.60
N ALA A 458 18.33 7.76 -5.82
CA ALA A 458 18.20 6.33 -6.06
C ALA A 458 19.42 5.55 -5.53
N ASN A 459 20.62 6.04 -5.81
CA ASN A 459 21.84 5.45 -5.28
C ASN A 459 21.88 5.45 -3.74
N ARG A 460 21.49 6.57 -3.11
CA ARG A 460 21.43 6.68 -1.64
C ARG A 460 20.46 5.68 -1.03
N VAL A 461 19.27 5.53 -1.62
CA VAL A 461 18.25 4.58 -1.16
C VAL A 461 18.76 3.14 -1.24
N THR A 462 19.37 2.75 -2.36
CA THR A 462 19.99 1.42 -2.50
C THR A 462 21.08 1.20 -1.45
N CYS A 463 21.93 2.20 -1.22
CA CYS A 463 22.97 2.14 -0.19
C CYS A 463 22.39 1.97 1.22
N GLU A 464 21.27 2.62 1.55
CA GLU A 464 20.58 2.47 2.84
C GLU A 464 20.06 1.03 3.03
N TYR A 465 19.46 0.43 2.00
CA TYR A 465 19.04 -0.96 2.02
C TYR A 465 20.22 -1.91 2.24
N ALA A 466 21.32 -1.70 1.52
CA ALA A 466 22.54 -2.49 1.69
C ALA A 466 23.14 -2.38 3.11
N GLN A 467 23.13 -1.18 3.69
CA GLN A 467 23.60 -0.94 5.05
C GLN A 467 22.69 -1.60 6.10
N ALA A 468 21.37 -1.51 5.93
CA ALA A 468 20.41 -2.13 6.83
C ALA A 468 20.59 -3.66 6.88
N ASP A 469 20.81 -4.29 5.72
CA ASP A 469 20.96 -5.74 5.63
C ASP A 469 22.35 -6.21 6.12
N SER A 470 23.43 -5.47 5.82
CA SER A 470 24.78 -5.79 6.32
C SER A 470 24.93 -5.56 7.84
N GLY A 471 24.30 -4.51 8.38
CA GLY A 471 24.28 -4.22 9.81
C GLY A 471 23.53 -5.28 10.63
N LYS A 472 22.46 -5.86 10.07
CA LYS A 472 21.77 -7.03 10.66
C LYS A 472 22.67 -8.26 10.65
N ALA A 473 23.32 -8.58 9.52
CA ALA A 473 24.22 -9.73 9.41
C ALA A 473 25.42 -9.65 10.39
N ALA A 474 25.99 -8.46 10.60
CA ALA A 474 27.08 -8.25 11.55
C ALA A 474 26.65 -8.48 13.01
N LYS A 475 25.44 -8.03 13.40
CA LYS A 475 24.88 -8.27 14.73
C LYS A 475 24.56 -9.74 14.97
N VAL A 476 24.02 -10.45 13.97
CA VAL A 476 23.75 -11.90 14.05
C VAL A 476 25.05 -12.68 14.21
N LYS A 477 26.09 -12.38 13.43
CA LYS A 477 27.41 -13.02 13.59
C LYS A 477 28.02 -12.75 14.97
N ALA A 478 27.86 -11.54 15.51
CA ALA A 478 28.32 -11.22 16.86
C ALA A 478 27.55 -11.99 17.95
N ALA A 479 26.22 -12.13 17.80
CA ALA A 479 25.37 -12.90 18.71
C ALA A 479 25.67 -14.41 18.67
N GLN A 480 25.80 -15.00 17.48
CA GLN A 480 26.17 -16.41 17.31
C GLN A 480 27.56 -16.71 17.90
N LYS A 481 28.53 -15.81 17.69
CA LYS A 481 29.88 -15.96 18.28
C LYS A 481 29.86 -15.84 19.81
N ALA A 482 28.98 -15.02 20.37
CA ALA A 482 28.77 -14.93 21.81
C ALA A 482 28.09 -16.20 22.36
N GLN A 483 27.12 -16.76 21.64
CA GLN A 483 26.42 -17.99 22.01
C GLN A 483 27.35 -19.21 21.94
N GLN A 484 28.09 -19.41 20.85
CA GLN A 484 29.12 -20.46 20.75
C GLN A 484 30.15 -20.34 21.87
N LYS A 485 30.60 -19.12 22.20
CA LYS A 485 31.53 -18.89 23.30
C LYS A 485 30.91 -19.24 24.65
N SER A 486 29.61 -19.04 24.84
CA SER A 486 28.89 -19.44 26.06
C SER A 486 28.68 -20.96 26.14
N GLU A 487 28.41 -21.63 25.02
CA GLU A 487 28.25 -23.08 24.93
C GLU A 487 29.58 -23.81 25.13
N LEU A 488 30.67 -23.31 24.53
CA LEU A 488 32.04 -23.79 24.79
C LEU A 488 32.40 -23.62 26.27
N LYS A 489 32.05 -22.49 26.88
CA LYS A 489 32.29 -22.23 28.30
C LYS A 489 31.46 -23.15 29.20
N ASN A 490 30.20 -23.42 28.84
CA ASN A 490 29.33 -24.38 29.55
C ASN A 490 29.79 -25.84 29.36
N ALA A 491 30.30 -26.20 28.19
CA ALA A 491 30.90 -27.50 27.92
C ALA A 491 32.21 -27.69 28.71
N GLU A 492 33.03 -26.64 28.82
CA GLU A 492 34.22 -26.61 29.68
C GLU A 492 33.85 -26.67 31.17
N LEU A 493 32.78 -25.98 31.61
CA LEU A 493 32.24 -26.10 32.96
C LEU A 493 31.77 -27.52 33.26
N LYS A 494 31.00 -28.15 32.36
CA LYS A 494 30.59 -29.56 32.51
C LYS A 494 31.80 -30.51 32.53
N ARG A 495 32.86 -30.23 31.76
CA ARG A 495 34.11 -31.00 31.77
C ARG A 495 34.93 -30.82 33.04
N THR A 496 34.81 -29.68 33.71
CA THR A 496 35.45 -29.40 35.00
C THR A 496 34.63 -29.90 36.18
N GLU A 497 33.30 -29.90 36.09
CA GLU A 497 32.38 -30.55 37.03
C GLU A 497 32.54 -32.09 37.03
N LEU A 498 32.85 -32.70 35.88
CA LEU A 498 33.20 -34.13 35.80
C LEU A 498 34.62 -34.47 36.31
N LYS A 499 35.44 -33.48 36.68
CA LYS A 499 36.81 -33.68 37.18
C LYS A 499 37.01 -33.26 38.64
N HIS A 500 35.98 -32.74 39.32
CA HIS A 500 36.05 -32.36 40.73
C HIS A 500 34.98 -33.07 41.58
N THR A 501 35.09 -34.39 41.66
CA THR A 501 34.84 -35.12 42.91
C THR A 501 36.19 -35.62 43.41
N ASP A 502 36.97 -34.71 43.98
CA ASP A 502 37.82 -34.97 45.14
C ASP A 502 38.52 -33.68 45.60
N LEU A 503 38.53 -33.54 46.93
CA LEU A 503 39.29 -32.65 47.80
C LEU A 503 38.82 -31.19 47.99
N GLN A 504 38.61 -30.91 49.28
CA GLN A 504 38.09 -29.71 49.90
C GLN A 504 39.19 -28.66 50.22
N ASN A 505 38.69 -27.44 50.40
CA ASN A 505 39.04 -26.41 51.40
C ASN A 505 39.95 -25.22 51.02
N ALA A 506 39.28 -24.05 51.08
CA ALA A 506 39.71 -22.75 51.64
C ALA A 506 40.74 -21.96 50.81
N GLU A 507 40.65 -20.65 50.55
CA GLU A 507 40.12 -19.50 51.33
C GLU A 507 39.66 -18.32 50.44
N SER A 508 39.05 -17.33 51.11
CA SER A 508 38.40 -16.07 50.70
C SER A 508 39.17 -15.09 49.80
N VAL A 509 38.43 -14.40 48.90
CA VAL A 509 38.78 -13.02 48.45
C VAL A 509 37.53 -12.14 48.41
N ASN A 510 37.62 -11.00 49.08
CA ASN A 510 36.66 -9.91 49.12
C ASN A 510 36.97 -8.88 48.01
N ALA A 511 35.91 -8.37 47.39
CA ALA A 511 35.69 -7.09 46.69
C ALA A 511 36.84 -6.38 45.91
N GLY A 512 36.55 -6.05 44.65
CA GLY A 512 37.27 -5.05 43.85
C GLY A 512 36.45 -4.54 42.67
N SER A 513 35.73 -3.44 42.88
CA SER A 513 35.01 -2.62 41.89
C SER A 513 35.93 -2.08 40.79
N ALA A 514 35.48 -2.14 39.53
CA ALA A 514 35.92 -1.21 38.48
C ALA A 514 34.79 -1.02 37.46
N ASN A 515 34.11 0.12 37.60
CA ASN A 515 33.20 0.70 36.63
C ASN A 515 33.84 2.03 36.16
N ALA A 516 33.50 2.45 34.95
CA ALA A 516 33.91 3.68 34.25
C ALA A 516 35.22 3.60 33.45
N ASP A 517 35.08 3.46 32.12
CA ASP A 517 35.52 4.47 31.15
C ASP A 517 35.25 3.97 29.72
N ASN A 518 34.15 4.43 29.12
CA ASN A 518 34.02 4.48 27.65
C ASN A 518 32.88 5.43 27.27
N ALA A 519 33.17 6.72 27.38
CA ALA A 519 32.31 7.79 26.88
C ALA A 519 33.18 8.86 26.21
N THR A 520 33.91 8.52 25.15
CA THR A 520 34.38 9.49 24.13
C THR A 520 35.02 8.76 22.95
N GLN A 521 34.21 8.34 21.97
CA GLN A 521 34.67 8.06 20.60
C GLN A 521 33.48 8.02 19.63
N GLN A 522 32.78 9.15 19.53
CA GLN A 522 31.90 9.45 18.40
C GLN A 522 32.25 10.86 17.96
N THR A 523 33.14 10.98 16.96
CA THR A 523 33.31 12.14 16.05
C THR A 523 34.63 12.03 15.25
N SER A 524 34.83 10.95 14.48
CA SER A 524 35.88 10.93 13.44
C SER A 524 35.75 9.80 12.40
N ALA A 525 34.53 9.33 12.10
CA ALA A 525 34.30 8.25 11.14
C ALA A 525 33.76 8.71 9.77
N SER A 526 33.69 10.01 9.49
CA SER A 526 32.95 10.55 8.34
C SER A 526 33.74 10.72 7.04
N LYS A 527 34.97 10.18 6.91
CA LYS A 527 35.79 10.43 5.70
C LYS A 527 36.65 9.29 5.16
N LEU A 528 36.62 8.09 5.74
CA LEU A 528 37.48 6.98 5.27
C LEU A 528 36.76 5.73 4.71
N ASP A 529 35.43 5.65 4.69
CA ASP A 529 34.71 4.42 4.29
C ASP A 529 33.77 4.55 3.09
N MET A 530 33.90 5.57 2.24
CA MET A 530 33.16 5.59 0.95
C MET A 530 33.74 4.59 -0.08
N LYS A 531 35.00 4.16 0.09
CA LYS A 531 35.66 3.24 -0.85
C LYS A 531 35.49 1.75 -0.51
N LYS A 532 35.03 1.43 0.71
CA LYS A 532 34.65 0.06 1.13
C LYS A 532 33.15 -0.24 0.97
N LEU A 533 32.34 0.78 0.67
CA LEU A 533 30.90 0.66 0.42
C LEU A 533 30.56 -0.03 -0.93
N GLY A 534 31.53 -0.21 -1.82
CA GLY A 534 31.36 -0.88 -3.12
C GLY A 534 31.09 -2.38 -3.05
N ALA A 535 31.08 -3.00 -1.87
CA ALA A 535 30.75 -4.43 -1.70
C ALA A 535 29.23 -4.73 -1.71
N ALA A 536 28.39 -3.69 -1.86
CA ALA A 536 26.93 -3.80 -1.96
C ALA A 536 26.38 -3.66 -3.39
N ALA A 537 27.20 -3.28 -4.35
CA ALA A 537 26.85 -3.23 -5.76
C ALA A 537 26.62 -4.66 -6.28
N GLY A 538 25.54 -4.90 -7.03
CA GLY A 538 25.29 -6.21 -7.65
C GLY A 538 24.44 -7.21 -6.85
N SER A 539 23.67 -6.80 -5.83
CA SER A 539 22.69 -7.67 -5.16
C SER A 539 21.28 -7.48 -5.73
N GLU A 540 20.75 -8.51 -6.39
CA GLU A 540 19.38 -8.57 -6.90
C GLU A 540 18.35 -8.28 -5.80
N TRP A 541 18.57 -8.82 -4.60
CA TRP A 541 17.71 -8.59 -3.43
C TRP A 541 17.63 -7.11 -3.05
N VAL A 542 18.79 -6.45 -2.94
CA VAL A 542 18.87 -5.05 -2.52
C VAL A 542 18.31 -4.13 -3.61
N TYR A 543 18.71 -4.36 -4.87
CA TYR A 543 18.31 -3.54 -6.00
C TYR A 543 16.79 -3.53 -6.19
N ARG A 544 16.17 -4.70 -6.25
CA ARG A 544 14.72 -4.83 -6.49
C ARG A 544 13.89 -4.21 -5.38
N ARG A 545 14.30 -4.39 -4.11
CA ARG A 545 13.63 -3.78 -2.96
C ARG A 545 13.77 -2.25 -2.98
N ALA A 546 14.94 -1.73 -3.33
CA ALA A 546 15.16 -0.30 -3.48
C ALA A 546 14.28 0.28 -4.60
N LEU A 547 14.29 -0.33 -5.78
CA LEU A 547 13.50 0.11 -6.93
C LEU A 547 12.00 0.06 -6.66
N ALA A 548 11.48 -1.05 -6.12
CA ALA A 548 10.08 -1.18 -5.69
C ALA A 548 9.69 -0.09 -4.67
N THR A 549 10.59 0.22 -3.74
CA THR A 549 10.33 1.27 -2.74
C THR A 549 10.22 2.65 -3.39
N MET A 550 11.11 2.96 -4.33
CA MET A 550 11.10 4.27 -5.00
C MET A 550 9.87 4.42 -5.88
N GLN A 551 9.54 3.39 -6.68
CA GLN A 551 8.36 3.40 -7.54
C GLN A 551 7.06 3.56 -6.74
N ARG A 552 6.87 2.81 -5.63
CA ARG A 552 5.67 2.97 -4.77
C ARG A 552 5.58 4.31 -4.02
N LYS A 553 6.69 5.04 -3.90
CA LYS A 553 6.73 6.35 -3.24
C LYS A 553 6.62 7.52 -4.19
N LEU A 554 6.60 7.28 -5.51
CA LEU A 554 6.39 8.32 -6.51
C LEU A 554 5.06 9.04 -6.26
N ARG A 555 5.13 10.36 -6.23
CA ARG A 555 4.00 11.27 -6.04
C ARG A 555 3.60 11.86 -7.38
N LEU A 556 2.79 11.12 -8.12
CA LEU A 556 2.27 11.56 -9.41
C LEU A 556 0.79 11.95 -9.29
N PRO A 557 0.32 12.97 -10.04
CA PRO A 557 -1.07 13.40 -10.01
C PRO A 557 -2.03 12.33 -10.51
N PHE A 558 -1.61 11.57 -11.52
CA PHE A 558 -2.42 10.54 -12.15
C PHE A 558 -1.99 9.15 -11.68
N ARG A 559 -2.97 8.28 -11.50
CA ARG A 559 -2.75 6.87 -11.18
C ARG A 559 -1.93 6.21 -12.27
N PHE A 560 -1.00 5.37 -11.85
CA PHE A 560 -0.21 4.54 -12.74
C PHE A 560 0.05 3.20 -12.04
N ASP A 561 0.11 2.15 -12.85
CA ASP A 561 0.62 0.86 -12.44
C ASP A 561 1.97 0.65 -13.12
N THR A 562 2.89 0.02 -12.41
CA THR A 562 4.22 -0.24 -12.94
C THR A 562 4.72 -1.61 -12.53
N GLU A 563 5.29 -2.28 -13.51
CA GLU A 563 5.94 -3.56 -13.36
C GLU A 563 7.39 -3.45 -13.80
N PHE A 564 8.26 -4.24 -13.20
CA PHE A 564 9.64 -4.28 -13.63
C PHE A 564 10.24 -5.68 -13.50
N ARG A 565 11.26 -5.92 -14.31
CA ARG A 565 12.10 -7.10 -14.33
C ARG A 565 13.56 -6.65 -14.35
N VAL A 566 14.45 -7.46 -13.78
CA VAL A 566 15.85 -7.10 -13.61
C VAL A 566 16.71 -8.32 -13.91
N ASN A 567 17.74 -8.12 -14.70
CA ASN A 567 18.88 -9.02 -14.76
C ASN A 567 20.11 -8.17 -14.43
N LEU A 568 20.45 -8.12 -13.14
CA LEU A 568 21.51 -7.26 -12.61
C LEU A 568 22.89 -7.74 -13.06
N LYS A 569 23.04 -9.06 -13.29
CA LYS A 569 24.27 -9.68 -13.81
C LYS A 569 24.58 -9.21 -15.22
N GLU A 570 23.57 -9.15 -16.10
CA GLU A 570 23.69 -8.65 -17.47
C GLU A 570 23.44 -7.13 -17.57
N GLY A 571 23.19 -6.45 -16.46
CA GLY A 571 22.98 -5.00 -16.41
C GLY A 571 21.69 -4.52 -17.10
N ARG A 572 20.64 -5.35 -17.16
CA ARG A 572 19.39 -5.07 -17.88
C ARG A 572 18.20 -4.88 -16.95
N VAL A 573 17.34 -3.92 -17.27
CA VAL A 573 16.09 -3.67 -16.55
C VAL A 573 14.97 -3.49 -17.55
N GLY A 574 13.88 -4.24 -17.40
CA GLY A 574 12.63 -4.01 -18.14
C GLY A 574 11.63 -3.30 -17.23
N VAL A 575 10.97 -2.25 -17.72
CA VAL A 575 9.93 -1.51 -16.98
C VAL A 575 8.70 -1.33 -17.87
N ALA A 576 7.52 -1.71 -17.36
CA ALA A 576 6.23 -1.35 -17.93
C ALA A 576 5.53 -0.33 -17.03
N VAL A 577 4.85 0.64 -17.64
CA VAL A 577 4.06 1.65 -16.92
C VAL A 577 2.78 1.98 -17.69
N THR A 578 1.66 2.11 -16.99
CA THR A 578 0.40 2.55 -17.62
C THR A 578 0.39 4.07 -17.84
N GLN A 579 -0.20 4.51 -18.96
CA GLN A 579 -0.30 5.92 -19.29
C GLN A 579 -1.38 6.65 -18.49
N ALA A 580 -1.20 7.97 -18.31
CA ALA A 580 -2.29 8.89 -18.06
C ALA A 580 -2.83 9.43 -19.40
N GLY A 581 -3.98 8.95 -19.84
CA GLY A 581 -4.54 9.29 -21.15
C GLY A 581 -5.02 10.74 -21.27
N PRO A 582 -5.36 11.20 -22.50
CA PRO A 582 -5.81 12.57 -22.75
C PRO A 582 -7.00 12.98 -21.90
N ALA A 583 -7.91 12.06 -21.57
CA ALA A 583 -9.10 12.35 -20.77
C ALA A 583 -8.78 12.84 -19.34
N LEU A 584 -7.59 12.52 -18.81
CA LEU A 584 -7.14 12.96 -17.49
C LEU A 584 -6.44 14.33 -17.51
N MET A 585 -6.07 14.83 -18.70
CA MET A 585 -5.37 16.11 -18.84
C MET A 585 -6.31 17.31 -18.61
N PRO A 586 -5.80 18.45 -18.12
CA PRO A 586 -6.61 19.64 -17.83
C PRO A 586 -7.47 20.08 -19.02
N LYS A 587 -8.67 20.59 -18.76
CA LYS A 587 -9.57 21.17 -19.79
C LYS A 587 -9.27 22.65 -20.01
N SER A 588 -8.61 23.32 -19.08
CA SER A 588 -8.22 24.72 -19.21
C SER A 588 -6.88 25.02 -18.55
N GLU A 589 -6.19 26.05 -19.04
CA GLU A 589 -4.98 26.60 -18.43
C GLU A 589 -5.09 28.12 -18.28
N TYR A 590 -4.41 28.66 -17.27
CA TYR A 590 -4.29 30.10 -17.08
C TYR A 590 -3.05 30.62 -17.83
N ASP A 591 -3.28 31.52 -18.79
CA ASP A 591 -2.24 32.17 -19.58
C ASP A 591 -1.79 33.47 -18.88
N ALA A 592 -0.66 33.41 -18.20
CA ALA A 592 -0.07 34.55 -17.49
C ALA A 592 0.28 35.73 -18.40
N LYS A 593 0.55 35.51 -19.70
CA LYS A 593 0.87 36.60 -20.63
C LYS A 593 -0.37 37.37 -21.05
N ARG A 594 -1.51 36.68 -21.15
CA ARG A 594 -2.81 37.26 -21.52
C ARG A 594 -3.66 37.64 -20.30
N ASP A 595 -3.24 37.27 -19.10
CA ASP A 595 -4.00 37.41 -17.85
C ASP A 595 -5.43 36.85 -18.00
N ALA A 596 -5.55 35.67 -18.62
CA ALA A 596 -6.83 35.08 -18.99
C ALA A 596 -6.79 33.55 -18.98
N TRP A 597 -7.96 32.94 -18.76
CA TRP A 597 -8.15 31.50 -18.90
C TRP A 597 -8.30 31.12 -20.37
N ARG A 598 -7.64 30.03 -20.77
CA ARG A 598 -7.75 29.42 -22.10
C ARG A 598 -8.25 27.98 -21.96
N THR A 599 -9.30 27.63 -22.69
CA THR A 599 -9.74 26.24 -22.84
C THR A 599 -8.76 25.50 -23.75
N LEU A 600 -8.38 24.30 -23.35
CA LEU A 600 -7.52 23.41 -24.13
C LEU A 600 -8.41 22.53 -25.01
N ASP A 601 -8.06 22.42 -26.30
CA ASP A 601 -8.72 21.48 -27.19
C ASP A 601 -8.19 20.04 -27.01
N ASP A 602 -8.87 19.07 -27.62
CA ASP A 602 -8.48 17.66 -27.50
C ASP A 602 -7.09 17.37 -28.09
N THR A 603 -6.62 18.18 -29.04
CA THR A 603 -5.28 18.03 -29.60
C THR A 603 -4.22 18.49 -28.61
N GLU A 604 -4.39 19.66 -27.99
CA GLU A 604 -3.50 20.16 -26.94
C GLU A 604 -3.46 19.20 -25.75
N ARG A 605 -4.62 18.67 -25.33
CA ARG A 605 -4.71 17.69 -24.24
C ARG A 605 -4.00 16.38 -24.57
N ALA A 606 -4.18 15.87 -25.78
CA ALA A 606 -3.44 14.71 -26.27
C ALA A 606 -1.93 14.95 -26.29
N GLU A 607 -1.49 16.14 -26.72
CA GLU A 607 -0.07 16.51 -26.70
C GLU A 607 0.51 16.60 -25.28
N HIS A 608 -0.26 17.16 -24.33
CA HIS A 608 0.12 17.22 -22.92
C HIS A 608 0.23 15.82 -22.30
N SER A 609 -0.71 14.92 -22.62
CA SER A 609 -0.66 13.52 -22.18
C SER A 609 0.59 12.82 -22.69
N VAL A 610 0.91 12.93 -23.99
CA VAL A 610 2.15 12.37 -24.56
C VAL A 610 3.36 12.88 -23.79
N ASP A 611 3.47 14.19 -23.64
CA ASP A 611 4.60 14.86 -22.99
C ASP A 611 4.77 14.48 -21.52
N TYR A 612 3.67 14.35 -20.78
CA TYR A 612 3.66 13.91 -19.39
C TYR A 612 4.18 12.46 -19.27
N ASN A 613 3.60 11.54 -20.04
CA ASN A 613 3.93 10.12 -19.96
C ASN A 613 5.37 9.83 -20.38
N LEU A 614 5.89 10.52 -21.40
CA LEU A 614 7.31 10.41 -21.76
C LEU A 614 8.24 10.90 -20.63
N ARG A 615 7.86 11.94 -19.87
CA ARG A 615 8.65 12.39 -18.71
C ARG A 615 8.58 11.39 -17.56
N VAL A 616 7.42 10.80 -17.29
CA VAL A 616 7.28 9.70 -16.30
C VAL A 616 8.17 8.52 -16.66
N ALA A 617 8.21 8.13 -17.94
CA ALA A 617 9.11 7.10 -18.43
C ALA A 617 10.59 7.43 -18.17
N LEU A 618 11.02 8.66 -18.46
CA LEU A 618 12.40 9.11 -18.18
C LEU A 618 12.70 9.12 -16.66
N ILE A 619 11.73 9.45 -15.81
CA ILE A 619 11.87 9.37 -14.34
C ILE A 619 12.11 7.93 -13.90
N LEU A 620 11.32 6.96 -14.41
CA LEU A 620 11.50 5.54 -14.08
C LEU A 620 12.86 5.01 -14.54
N ALA A 621 13.31 5.38 -15.75
CA ALA A 621 14.63 5.03 -16.25
C ALA A 621 15.76 5.65 -15.39
N ALA A 622 15.60 6.89 -14.95
CA ALA A 622 16.56 7.56 -14.07
C ALA A 622 16.65 6.89 -12.69
N LEU A 623 15.53 6.43 -12.12
CA LEU A 623 15.53 5.65 -10.89
C LEU A 623 16.24 4.31 -11.06
N ALA A 624 16.01 3.60 -12.17
CA ALA A 624 16.69 2.33 -12.48
C ALA A 624 18.22 2.51 -12.64
N PHE A 625 18.67 3.44 -13.50
CA PHE A 625 20.11 3.71 -13.67
C PHE A 625 20.78 4.28 -12.43
N GLY A 626 20.05 5.05 -11.63
CA GLY A 626 20.56 5.63 -10.39
C GLY A 626 20.71 4.61 -9.27
N ALA A 627 19.91 3.55 -9.28
CA ALA A 627 19.89 2.55 -8.21
C ALA A 627 21.17 1.71 -8.14
N ASP A 628 21.78 1.34 -9.28
CA ASP A 628 23.07 0.64 -9.35
C ASP A 628 23.88 1.10 -10.57
N GLU A 629 25.21 1.14 -10.41
CA GLU A 629 26.14 1.52 -11.47
C GLU A 629 26.32 0.43 -12.53
N THR A 630 26.01 -0.84 -12.19
CA THR A 630 26.12 -1.98 -13.12
C THR A 630 25.00 -2.06 -14.16
N ILE A 631 23.94 -1.26 -14.02
CA ILE A 631 22.86 -1.22 -15.02
C ILE A 631 23.34 -0.51 -16.28
N GLU A 632 23.45 -1.25 -17.37
CA GLU A 632 23.89 -0.81 -18.69
C GLU A 632 22.71 -0.42 -19.59
N GLU A 633 21.59 -1.15 -19.50
CA GLU A 633 20.41 -0.95 -20.34
C GLU A 633 19.11 -0.93 -19.54
N VAL A 634 18.21 -0.02 -19.91
CA VAL A 634 16.83 0.05 -19.39
C VAL A 634 15.87 0.06 -20.57
N ASP A 635 15.13 -1.03 -20.74
CA ASP A 635 14.03 -1.16 -21.68
C ASP A 635 12.74 -0.71 -21.01
N LEU A 636 12.04 0.25 -21.63
CA LEU A 636 10.82 0.83 -21.07
C LEU A 636 9.68 0.72 -22.07
N ARG A 637 8.53 0.26 -21.56
CA ARG A 637 7.25 0.19 -22.27
C ARG A 637 6.19 1.03 -21.57
N ILE A 638 5.44 1.81 -22.35
CA ILE A 638 4.24 2.52 -21.87
C ILE A 638 3.04 1.79 -22.45
N ASP A 639 2.12 1.39 -21.58
CA ASP A 639 0.90 0.64 -21.93
C ASP A 639 -0.33 1.54 -21.73
N SER A 640 -1.40 1.29 -22.51
CA SER A 640 -2.68 1.94 -22.27
C SER A 640 -3.35 1.40 -21.01
N ILE A 641 -4.28 2.18 -20.45
CA ILE A 641 -5.11 1.72 -19.32
C ILE A 641 -6.31 0.86 -19.80
N GLY A 642 -6.59 0.84 -21.12
CA GLY A 642 -7.67 0.08 -21.75
C GLY A 642 -9.08 0.70 -21.59
N LEU A 643 -9.25 1.66 -20.68
CA LEU A 643 -10.55 2.23 -20.33
C LEU A 643 -11.09 3.19 -21.40
N GLU A 644 -10.25 4.10 -21.91
CA GLU A 644 -10.65 5.07 -22.93
C GLU A 644 -10.95 4.36 -24.26
N GLU A 645 -10.18 3.30 -24.57
CA GLU A 645 -10.41 2.44 -25.73
C GLU A 645 -11.75 1.70 -25.61
N ALA A 646 -12.05 1.10 -24.45
CA ALA A 646 -13.31 0.41 -24.21
C ALA A 646 -14.53 1.34 -24.32
N ILE A 647 -14.44 2.58 -23.82
CA ILE A 647 -15.49 3.59 -23.98
C ILE A 647 -15.70 3.92 -25.46
N SER A 648 -14.61 4.12 -26.23
CA SER A 648 -14.70 4.40 -27.66
C SER A 648 -15.32 3.24 -28.45
N GLU A 649 -14.95 2.00 -28.13
CA GLU A 649 -15.51 0.80 -28.76
C GLU A 649 -16.99 0.62 -28.42
N GLN A 650 -17.37 0.83 -27.15
CA GLN A 650 -18.75 0.79 -26.70
C GLN A 650 -19.62 1.84 -27.40
N ASN A 651 -19.16 3.09 -27.47
CA ASN A 651 -19.89 4.16 -28.16
C ASN A 651 -20.08 3.85 -29.65
N THR A 652 -19.05 3.31 -30.31
CA THR A 652 -19.13 2.90 -31.72
C THR A 652 -20.14 1.76 -31.91
N ALA A 653 -20.15 0.78 -31.00
CA ALA A 653 -21.12 -0.32 -31.03
C ALA A 653 -22.56 0.19 -30.82
N ILE A 654 -22.77 1.11 -29.87
CA ILE A 654 -24.07 1.75 -29.63
C ILE A 654 -24.54 2.52 -30.87
N GLU A 655 -23.68 3.33 -31.48
CA GLU A 655 -24.00 4.07 -32.71
C GLU A 655 -24.40 3.14 -33.86
N ALA A 656 -23.66 2.03 -34.04
CA ALA A 656 -23.99 1.01 -35.04
C ALA A 656 -25.33 0.33 -34.75
N MET A 657 -25.59 -0.04 -33.49
CA MET A 657 -26.86 -0.65 -33.07
C MET A 657 -28.05 0.29 -33.23
N VAL A 658 -27.90 1.58 -32.89
CA VAL A 658 -28.95 2.60 -33.08
C VAL A 658 -29.22 2.83 -34.56
N SER A 659 -28.17 2.89 -35.38
CA SER A 659 -28.32 2.99 -36.84
C SER A 659 -29.05 1.77 -37.42
N ASP A 660 -28.74 0.56 -36.96
CA ASP A 660 -29.42 -0.67 -37.39
C ASP A 660 -30.87 -0.75 -36.88
N ALA A 661 -31.12 -0.34 -35.64
CA ALA A 661 -32.46 -0.24 -35.07
C ALA A 661 -33.32 0.79 -35.85
N LEU A 662 -32.76 1.95 -36.19
CA LEU A 662 -33.45 2.96 -37.01
C LEU A 662 -33.70 2.45 -38.44
N ASN A 663 -32.73 1.79 -39.06
CA ASN A 663 -32.88 1.19 -40.39
C ASN A 663 -33.92 0.06 -40.42
N THR A 664 -34.02 -0.73 -39.35
CA THR A 664 -35.05 -1.79 -39.20
C THR A 664 -36.42 -1.21 -38.89
N PHE A 665 -36.50 -0.13 -38.10
CA PHE A 665 -37.73 0.59 -37.83
C PHE A 665 -38.27 1.32 -39.06
N GLU A 666 -37.41 1.94 -39.88
CA GLU A 666 -37.78 2.51 -41.18
C GLU A 666 -38.29 1.43 -42.15
N ARG A 667 -37.68 0.24 -42.16
CA ARG A 667 -38.18 -0.92 -42.92
C ARG A 667 -39.56 -1.40 -42.43
N MET A 668 -39.84 -1.30 -41.13
CA MET A 668 -41.16 -1.65 -40.57
C MET A 668 -42.22 -0.57 -40.80
N GLN A 669 -41.84 0.72 -40.85
CA GLN A 669 -42.77 1.81 -41.15
C GLN A 669 -43.19 1.87 -42.63
N GLN A 670 -42.44 1.24 -43.54
CA GLN A 670 -42.72 1.23 -44.98
C GLN A 670 -43.67 0.11 -45.45
N THR A 671 -44.50 -0.48 -44.59
CA THR A 671 -45.59 -1.39 -45.02
C THR A 671 -46.97 -0.72 -44.93
N PRO A 672 -47.67 -0.41 -46.05
CA PRO A 672 -49.08 -0.06 -46.04
C PRO A 672 -50.02 -1.27 -46.23
N ASP A 673 -51.21 -1.16 -45.63
CA ASP A 673 -52.29 -2.14 -45.46
C ASP A 673 -52.94 -2.74 -46.74
N SER A 674 -53.23 -4.06 -46.66
CA SER A 674 -54.39 -4.86 -47.18
C SER A 674 -54.75 -4.82 -48.71
N LYS A 675 -54.91 -5.91 -49.50
CA LYS A 675 -55.82 -7.08 -49.39
C LYS A 675 -55.53 -8.18 -50.44
N THR A 676 -55.79 -9.44 -50.02
CA THR A 676 -56.28 -10.65 -50.76
C THR A 676 -55.38 -11.45 -51.72
N PRO A 677 -55.60 -12.79 -51.81
CA PRO A 677 -54.59 -13.76 -52.25
C PRO A 677 -54.82 -14.26 -53.68
N SER A 678 -53.76 -14.44 -54.48
CA SER A 678 -53.63 -15.52 -55.47
C SER A 678 -52.27 -15.56 -56.17
N LYS A 679 -51.65 -16.75 -56.10
CA LYS A 679 -50.85 -17.48 -57.11
C LYS A 679 -50.01 -16.72 -58.16
N HIS A 680 -48.70 -16.95 -58.01
CA HIS A 680 -47.73 -17.43 -59.01
C HIS A 680 -47.20 -16.50 -60.13
N VAL A 681 -45.85 -16.50 -60.20
CA VAL A 681 -44.93 -16.25 -61.34
C VAL A 681 -44.27 -14.85 -61.43
N THR A 682 -42.94 -14.90 -61.48
CA THR A 682 -41.90 -13.87 -61.75
C THR A 682 -41.98 -13.24 -63.16
N PRO A 683 -41.08 -12.33 -63.59
CA PRO A 683 -40.62 -11.03 -63.07
C PRO A 683 -40.84 -9.89 -64.12
N SER A 684 -40.57 -8.59 -63.82
CA SER A 684 -40.03 -7.50 -64.72
C SER A 684 -40.34 -6.07 -64.24
N ALA A 685 -39.39 -5.14 -64.43
CA ALA A 685 -39.35 -3.69 -64.10
C ALA A 685 -40.18 -2.79 -65.07
N PRO A 686 -40.08 -1.42 -65.08
CA PRO A 686 -40.05 -0.35 -64.04
C PRO A 686 -41.10 0.79 -64.30
N GLU A 687 -41.05 1.89 -63.50
CA GLU A 687 -41.37 3.32 -63.82
C GLU A 687 -42.53 4.08 -63.09
N SER A 688 -42.11 4.89 -62.09
CA SER A 688 -42.23 6.37 -61.91
C SER A 688 -43.54 7.21 -61.88
N LYS A 689 -43.61 8.06 -60.83
CA LYS A 689 -44.13 9.47 -60.69
C LYS A 689 -45.67 9.68 -60.63
N THR A 690 -46.30 10.59 -59.86
CA THR A 690 -45.93 11.95 -59.36
C THR A 690 -47.01 12.52 -58.40
N HIS A 691 -46.59 13.34 -57.39
CA HIS A 691 -47.16 14.58 -56.79
C HIS A 691 -48.69 14.76 -56.49
N ILE A 692 -49.10 15.37 -55.36
CA ILE A 692 -49.26 16.84 -55.14
C ILE A 692 -49.42 17.19 -53.63
N THR A 693 -49.10 18.45 -53.34
CA THR A 693 -48.75 19.27 -52.15
C THR A 693 -49.89 19.97 -51.35
N THR A 694 -49.47 20.69 -50.28
CA THR A 694 -49.99 21.94 -49.59
C THR A 694 -50.73 21.76 -48.23
N SER A 695 -50.13 22.11 -47.07
CA SER A 695 -50.02 23.40 -46.30
C SER A 695 -51.35 23.85 -45.63
N SER A 696 -51.49 24.32 -44.38
CA SER A 696 -50.63 24.96 -43.36
C SER A 696 -51.36 24.99 -41.99
N GLU A 697 -50.59 25.04 -40.89
CA GLU A 697 -50.79 25.61 -39.52
C GLU A 697 -52.21 25.78 -38.91
N ASP A 698 -52.49 25.19 -37.73
CA ASP A 698 -52.27 25.81 -36.39
C ASP A 698 -52.86 24.95 -35.23
N GLN A 699 -52.39 25.17 -34.00
CA GLN A 699 -52.79 24.65 -32.67
C GLN A 699 -51.95 23.54 -32.02
N MET A 700 -50.99 23.99 -31.19
CA MET A 700 -50.38 23.26 -30.08
C MET A 700 -51.41 22.96 -28.97
N SER A 701 -51.58 21.68 -28.64
CA SER A 701 -52.07 21.24 -27.34
C SER A 701 -51.26 20.05 -26.84
N LYS A 702 -50.81 20.16 -25.58
CA LYS A 702 -50.10 19.18 -24.77
C LYS A 702 -50.64 17.75 -24.88
N THR A 703 -49.75 16.81 -25.14
CA THR A 703 -49.76 15.46 -24.56
C THR A 703 -48.32 15.02 -24.38
N ASP A 704 -47.97 14.74 -23.12
CA ASP A 704 -46.81 13.95 -22.72
C ASP A 704 -46.84 12.60 -23.44
N ASP A 705 -45.73 12.19 -24.02
CA ASP A 705 -45.36 10.78 -24.17
C ASP A 705 -43.86 10.66 -23.89
N LEU A 706 -43.58 10.42 -22.62
CA LEU A 706 -42.33 9.88 -22.11
C LEU A 706 -42.20 8.44 -22.65
N LEU A 707 -41.45 8.26 -23.73
CA LEU A 707 -40.96 6.94 -24.11
C LEU A 707 -39.74 6.61 -23.24
N ASN A 708 -39.89 5.56 -22.43
CA ASN A 708 -38.90 5.01 -21.49
C ASN A 708 -37.55 4.72 -22.18
N GLN A 709 -36.58 5.62 -22.03
CA GLN A 709 -35.16 5.29 -22.17
C GLN A 709 -34.63 4.51 -20.94
N SER A 710 -35.27 4.66 -19.78
CA SER A 710 -34.85 4.01 -18.53
C SER A 710 -35.01 2.49 -18.51
N ASP A 711 -35.95 1.92 -19.26
CA ASP A 711 -36.17 0.46 -19.27
C ASP A 711 -35.09 -0.27 -20.09
N VAL A 712 -34.53 0.38 -21.11
CA VAL A 712 -33.46 -0.19 -21.95
C VAL A 712 -32.13 -0.20 -21.19
N ASP A 713 -31.81 0.90 -20.49
CA ASP A 713 -30.61 1.00 -19.66
C ASP A 713 -30.61 -0.02 -18.51
N SER A 714 -31.79 -0.26 -17.90
CA SER A 714 -31.95 -1.24 -16.80
C SER A 714 -31.79 -2.70 -17.25
N GLU A 715 -32.26 -3.02 -18.46
CA GLU A 715 -32.17 -4.37 -19.04
C GLU A 715 -30.75 -4.63 -19.59
N PHE A 716 -30.07 -3.58 -20.06
CA PHE A 716 -28.68 -3.57 -20.47
C PHE A 716 -27.70 -3.71 -19.29
N GLU A 717 -27.93 -3.00 -18.17
CA GLU A 717 -27.14 -3.15 -16.92
C GLU A 717 -27.19 -4.57 -16.36
N ARG A 718 -28.35 -5.24 -16.46
CA ARG A 718 -28.49 -6.66 -16.06
C ARG A 718 -27.72 -7.62 -16.95
N LEU A 719 -27.51 -7.26 -18.22
CA LEU A 719 -26.76 -8.06 -19.18
C LEU A 719 -25.24 -7.93 -18.99
N MET A 720 -24.78 -6.79 -18.45
CA MET A 720 -23.38 -6.50 -18.14
C MET A 720 -22.92 -6.98 -16.75
N GLN A 721 -23.84 -7.35 -15.85
CA GLN A 721 -23.53 -7.93 -14.53
C GLN A 721 -22.79 -9.29 -14.57
N GLY A 722 -22.52 -9.85 -15.75
CA GLY A 722 -21.75 -11.09 -15.92
C GLY A 722 -20.26 -10.89 -16.22
N ALA A 723 -19.78 -9.65 -16.36
CA ALA A 723 -18.37 -9.33 -16.60
C ALA A 723 -17.83 -8.49 -15.44
N ASP A 724 -17.41 -9.16 -14.36
CA ASP A 724 -16.76 -8.52 -13.22
C ASP A 724 -15.39 -7.96 -13.66
N ILE A 725 -15.32 -6.64 -13.89
CA ILE A 725 -14.06 -5.92 -14.21
C ILE A 725 -13.03 -6.09 -13.08
N ASP A 726 -13.49 -6.32 -11.84
CA ASP A 726 -12.63 -6.58 -10.69
C ASP A 726 -11.94 -7.96 -10.74
N GLU A 727 -12.48 -8.93 -11.49
CA GLU A 727 -11.93 -10.29 -11.53
C GLU A 727 -10.72 -10.43 -12.47
N VAL A 728 -10.57 -9.54 -13.46
CA VAL A 728 -9.51 -9.63 -14.49
C VAL A 728 -8.40 -8.58 -14.29
N MET A 729 -8.70 -7.40 -13.74
CA MET A 729 -7.72 -6.30 -13.60
C MET A 729 -7.10 -6.20 -12.19
N PHE A 730 -7.72 -6.79 -11.16
CA PHE A 730 -7.27 -6.64 -9.77
C PHE A 730 -7.05 -7.96 -9.00
N ASN A 731 -7.52 -9.10 -9.53
CA ASN A 731 -7.39 -10.39 -8.85
C ASN A 731 -5.97 -11.01 -8.91
N GLU A 732 -5.08 -10.48 -9.75
CA GLU A 732 -3.64 -10.80 -9.72
C GLU A 732 -2.94 -10.31 -8.43
N GLN A 733 -3.59 -9.49 -7.60
CA GLN A 733 -3.03 -9.04 -6.33
C GLN A 733 -3.36 -9.97 -5.15
N PHE A 734 -4.41 -10.79 -5.24
CA PHE A 734 -4.94 -11.55 -4.10
C PHE A 734 -5.09 -13.06 -4.31
N ALA A 735 -4.87 -13.60 -5.51
CA ALA A 735 -4.90 -15.05 -5.78
C ALA A 735 -3.71 -15.84 -5.14
N ALA A 736 -2.75 -15.17 -4.50
CA ALA A 736 -1.57 -15.82 -3.92
C ALA A 736 -1.76 -16.43 -2.52
N GLN A 737 -2.99 -16.45 -1.97
CA GLN A 737 -3.21 -16.92 -0.58
C GLN A 737 -3.86 -18.29 -0.42
N ASN A 738 -4.43 -18.94 -1.44
CA ASN A 738 -4.94 -20.31 -1.30
C ASN A 738 -5.03 -21.05 -2.64
N ASN A 739 -3.93 -21.68 -3.06
CA ASN A 739 -3.86 -22.96 -3.79
C ASN A 739 -2.48 -23.09 -4.45
N ASP A 740 -1.51 -23.69 -3.75
CA ASP A 740 -0.40 -24.38 -4.40
C ASP A 740 -0.97 -25.67 -5.01
N LYS A 741 -1.40 -25.58 -6.27
CA LYS A 741 -1.53 -26.67 -7.29
C LYS A 741 -2.40 -26.20 -8.45
N SER A 742 -1.81 -25.43 -9.36
CA SER A 742 -2.09 -25.47 -10.80
C SER A 742 -1.15 -24.51 -11.51
N SER A 743 -0.15 -25.07 -12.17
CA SER A 743 0.60 -24.42 -13.24
C SER A 743 -0.32 -24.26 -14.45
N GLU A 744 -1.02 -23.14 -14.55
CA GLU A 744 -1.45 -22.59 -15.83
C GLU A 744 -0.96 -21.14 -15.93
N PRO A 745 -0.01 -20.83 -16.82
CA PRO A 745 0.49 -19.48 -16.98
C PRO A 745 -0.47 -18.62 -17.82
N MET A 746 -0.31 -17.32 -17.64
CA MET A 746 -0.99 -16.18 -18.24
C MET A 746 -0.78 -16.11 -19.79
N ASN A 747 -1.23 -17.14 -20.51
CA ASN A 747 -1.09 -17.29 -21.97
C ASN A 747 -2.10 -16.46 -22.79
N ALA A 748 -2.93 -15.64 -22.15
CA ALA A 748 -4.06 -14.97 -22.81
C ALA A 748 -3.62 -13.81 -23.72
N ILE A 749 -2.53 -13.10 -23.40
CA ILE A 749 -2.22 -11.82 -24.04
C ILE A 749 -1.62 -12.00 -25.45
N GLU A 750 -0.72 -12.96 -25.64
CA GLU A 750 -0.04 -13.18 -26.94
C GLU A 750 -0.88 -14.05 -27.89
N SER A 751 -1.59 -15.05 -27.34
CA SER A 751 -2.54 -15.87 -28.11
C SER A 751 -3.76 -15.08 -28.58
N GLN A 752 -4.17 -14.03 -27.86
CA GLN A 752 -5.20 -13.10 -28.32
C GLN A 752 -4.73 -12.25 -29.50
N ILE A 753 -3.45 -11.85 -29.57
CA ILE A 753 -2.90 -11.12 -30.72
C ILE A 753 -2.83 -12.01 -31.98
N GLU A 754 -2.50 -13.30 -31.84
CA GLU A 754 -2.56 -14.26 -32.96
C GLU A 754 -4.00 -14.59 -33.38
N GLN A 755 -4.96 -14.68 -32.45
CA GLN A 755 -6.39 -14.82 -32.77
C GLN A 755 -7.01 -13.55 -33.36
N LEU A 756 -6.53 -12.36 -32.99
CA LEU A 756 -6.96 -11.06 -33.53
C LEU A 756 -6.63 -10.90 -35.01
N MET A 757 -5.63 -11.61 -35.52
CA MET A 757 -5.30 -11.65 -36.96
C MET A 757 -5.94 -12.85 -37.70
N GLY A 758 -6.65 -13.72 -36.98
CA GLY A 758 -6.97 -15.09 -37.42
C GLY A 758 -8.45 -15.49 -37.46
N SER A 759 -9.43 -14.58 -37.34
CA SER A 759 -10.81 -14.83 -37.81
C SER A 759 -11.68 -13.58 -37.70
N SER A 760 -11.75 -12.78 -38.77
CA SER A 760 -12.76 -11.74 -38.91
C SER A 760 -14.07 -12.32 -39.42
N ASN A 761 -14.98 -12.70 -38.51
CA ASN A 761 -16.41 -12.63 -38.79
C ASN A 761 -16.90 -11.32 -38.18
N SER A 762 -16.90 -10.26 -38.98
CA SER A 762 -17.12 -8.86 -38.59
C SER A 762 -18.59 -8.45 -38.41
N ASP A 763 -19.52 -9.42 -38.30
CA ASP A 763 -20.95 -9.12 -38.48
C ASP A 763 -21.81 -9.26 -37.21
N ASP A 764 -21.20 -9.42 -36.01
CA ASP A 764 -21.96 -9.42 -34.73
C ASP A 764 -21.66 -8.17 -33.86
N PRO A 765 -22.55 -7.16 -33.85
CA PRO A 765 -22.36 -5.90 -33.11
C PRO A 765 -22.37 -6.08 -31.58
N MET A 766 -22.85 -7.23 -31.06
CA MET A 766 -22.84 -7.53 -29.62
C MET A 766 -21.47 -7.96 -29.08
N SER A 767 -20.53 -8.34 -29.96
CA SER A 767 -19.22 -8.88 -29.56
C SER A 767 -18.26 -7.84 -28.95
N GLY A 768 -18.45 -6.55 -29.27
CA GLY A 768 -17.66 -5.44 -28.70
C GLY A 768 -18.05 -5.09 -27.26
N LEU A 769 -19.29 -5.39 -26.85
CA LEU A 769 -19.81 -5.07 -25.51
C LEU A 769 -19.33 -6.06 -24.43
N GLN A 770 -18.86 -7.24 -24.82
CA GLN A 770 -18.47 -8.32 -23.89
C GLN A 770 -16.95 -8.47 -23.74
N ARG A 771 -16.14 -7.64 -24.40
CA ARG A 771 -14.68 -7.72 -24.32
C ARG A 771 -14.18 -6.92 -23.11
N PRO A 772 -13.40 -7.54 -22.20
CA PRO A 772 -12.73 -6.78 -21.15
C PRO A 772 -11.72 -5.80 -21.78
N PRO A 773 -11.47 -4.63 -21.17
CA PRO A 773 -10.50 -3.66 -21.67
C PRO A 773 -9.10 -4.31 -21.72
N ALA A 774 -8.56 -4.52 -22.92
CA ALA A 774 -7.22 -5.05 -23.08
C ALA A 774 -6.19 -3.91 -23.10
N MET A 775 -5.19 -3.96 -22.22
CA MET A 775 -4.06 -3.02 -22.24
C MET A 775 -3.29 -3.17 -23.56
N GLN A 776 -2.99 -2.06 -24.22
CA GLN A 776 -2.26 -2.05 -25.49
C GLN A 776 -0.90 -1.37 -25.33
N PRO A 777 0.20 -1.96 -25.84
CA PRO A 777 1.50 -1.28 -25.87
C PRO A 777 1.46 -0.04 -26.77
N LEU A 778 1.93 1.09 -26.24
CA LEU A 778 1.89 2.39 -26.92
C LEU A 778 3.29 2.86 -27.32
N VAL A 779 4.23 2.78 -26.39
CA VAL A 779 5.62 3.23 -26.59
C VAL A 779 6.57 2.14 -26.14
N SER A 780 7.66 1.94 -26.88
CA SER A 780 8.77 1.10 -26.45
C SER A 780 10.11 1.77 -26.77
N VAL A 781 11.04 1.76 -25.82
CA VAL A 781 12.36 2.39 -25.97
C VAL A 781 13.41 1.64 -25.16
N THR A 782 14.63 1.55 -25.68
CA THR A 782 15.78 0.99 -24.97
C THR A 782 16.79 2.11 -24.70
N PHE A 783 17.02 2.42 -23.44
CA PHE A 783 18.02 3.39 -23.02
C PHE A 783 19.35 2.70 -22.71
N THR A 784 20.45 3.28 -23.16
CA THR A 784 21.81 2.89 -22.74
C THR A 784 22.33 3.89 -21.71
N ARG A 785 22.96 3.39 -20.65
CA ARG A 785 23.40 4.18 -19.49
C ARG A 785 24.18 5.43 -19.88
N GLU A 786 25.26 5.26 -20.64
CA GLU A 786 26.17 6.36 -20.99
C GLU A 786 25.42 7.48 -21.73
N ARG A 787 24.66 7.12 -22.78
CA ARG A 787 23.89 8.08 -23.58
C ARG A 787 22.80 8.74 -22.75
N PHE A 788 22.11 7.97 -21.90
CA PHE A 788 21.02 8.47 -21.07
C PHE A 788 21.50 9.46 -20.01
N LEU A 789 22.50 9.08 -19.21
CA LEU A 789 23.04 9.95 -18.16
C LEU A 789 23.65 11.22 -18.75
N LYS A 790 24.35 11.11 -19.89
CA LYS A 790 24.86 12.28 -20.62
C LYS A 790 23.71 13.21 -21.05
N ARG A 791 22.65 12.64 -21.64
CA ARG A 791 21.48 13.41 -22.07
C ARG A 791 20.76 14.10 -20.90
N MET A 792 20.58 13.42 -19.77
CA MET A 792 19.99 13.99 -18.56
C MET A 792 20.87 15.10 -17.95
N ALA A 793 22.19 14.98 -18.06
CA ALA A 793 23.15 15.99 -17.60
C ALA A 793 23.31 17.19 -18.55
N GLU A 794 22.79 17.10 -19.79
CA GLU A 794 22.81 18.21 -20.76
C GLU A 794 21.47 18.94 -20.86
N VAL A 795 20.35 18.22 -20.89
CA VAL A 795 19.02 18.77 -21.24
C VAL A 795 17.94 18.45 -20.20
N GLY A 796 18.17 17.50 -19.29
CA GLY A 796 17.18 17.10 -18.30
C GLY A 796 15.90 16.57 -18.95
N LEU A 797 14.74 17.09 -18.52
CA LEU A 797 13.41 16.69 -18.98
C LEU A 797 12.74 17.73 -19.89
N ALA A 798 13.48 18.74 -20.36
CA ALA A 798 12.92 19.85 -21.13
C ALA A 798 12.26 19.38 -22.44
N ASP A 799 12.90 18.46 -23.16
CA ASP A 799 12.43 17.94 -24.46
C ASP A 799 12.38 16.40 -24.44
N PRO A 800 11.29 15.81 -23.94
CA PRO A 800 11.15 14.36 -23.83
C PRO A 800 10.99 13.71 -25.21
N ARG A 801 10.31 14.35 -26.18
CA ARG A 801 10.10 13.79 -27.52
C ARG A 801 11.40 13.62 -28.28
N THR A 802 12.25 14.66 -28.32
CA THR A 802 13.56 14.55 -28.97
C THR A 802 14.47 13.57 -28.24
N THR A 803 14.38 13.52 -26.91
CA THR A 803 15.10 12.53 -26.11
C THR A 803 14.68 11.11 -26.51
N MET A 804 13.39 10.79 -26.58
CA MET A 804 12.91 9.48 -27.01
C MET A 804 13.36 9.12 -28.43
N ARG A 805 13.26 10.06 -29.38
CA ARG A 805 13.73 9.84 -30.76
C ARG A 805 15.24 9.57 -30.85
N MET A 806 16.05 10.16 -29.98
CA MET A 806 17.49 9.88 -29.92
C MET A 806 17.79 8.42 -29.58
N PHE A 807 16.89 7.74 -28.88
CA PHE A 807 16.98 6.32 -28.53
C PHE A 807 16.15 5.43 -29.46
N ASP A 808 15.79 5.93 -30.65
CA ASP A 808 15.03 5.18 -31.66
C ASP A 808 13.74 4.56 -31.11
N ALA A 809 13.09 5.28 -30.17
CA ALA A 809 11.87 4.83 -29.54
C ALA A 809 10.78 4.54 -30.58
N LYS A 810 10.14 3.36 -30.48
CA LYS A 810 8.92 3.05 -31.21
C LYS A 810 7.77 3.80 -30.57
N LEU A 811 7.39 4.93 -31.17
CA LEU A 811 6.25 5.73 -30.77
C LEU A 811 5.58 6.33 -32.00
N GLU A 812 4.26 6.28 -32.04
CA GLU A 812 3.44 6.97 -33.03
C GLU A 812 2.39 7.81 -32.29
N THR A 813 2.10 9.00 -32.82
CA THR A 813 1.13 9.92 -32.23
C THR A 813 0.18 10.47 -33.28
N LYS A 814 -1.12 10.55 -32.97
CA LYS A 814 -2.15 11.19 -33.79
C LYS A 814 -2.73 12.42 -33.10
N PRO A 815 -2.92 13.54 -33.81
CA PRO A 815 -3.61 14.72 -33.25
C PRO A 815 -4.98 14.36 -32.69
N GLY A 816 -5.32 14.88 -31.51
CA GLY A 816 -6.59 14.63 -30.82
C GLY A 816 -6.71 13.27 -30.12
N VAL A 817 -5.87 12.28 -30.46
CA VAL A 817 -5.91 10.93 -29.86
C VAL A 817 -4.72 10.69 -28.93
N GLY A 818 -3.55 11.26 -29.22
CA GLY A 818 -2.34 11.02 -28.43
C GLY A 818 -1.55 9.85 -28.99
N PHE A 819 -1.13 8.91 -28.14
CA PHE A 819 -0.41 7.72 -28.60
C PHE A 819 -1.29 6.79 -29.42
N VAL A 820 -0.67 6.10 -30.37
CA VAL A 820 -1.29 5.01 -31.14
C VAL A 820 -0.63 3.69 -30.72
N PRO A 821 -1.39 2.59 -30.63
CA PRO A 821 -0.82 1.27 -30.34
C PRO A 821 0.32 0.90 -31.29
N THR A 822 1.38 0.33 -30.73
CA THR A 822 2.55 -0.14 -31.47
C THR A 822 2.87 -1.59 -31.13
N VAL A 823 3.61 -2.28 -32.02
CA VAL A 823 4.12 -3.63 -31.72
C VAL A 823 5.44 -3.50 -30.96
N PRO A 824 5.48 -3.88 -29.66
CA PRO A 824 6.67 -3.72 -28.86
C PRO A 824 7.79 -4.64 -29.40
N PRO A 825 9.06 -4.20 -29.39
CA PRO A 825 10.18 -5.02 -29.82
C PRO A 825 10.61 -6.07 -28.79
N PHE A 826 10.01 -6.05 -27.60
CA PHE A 826 10.35 -6.93 -26.48
C PHE A 826 9.13 -7.17 -25.60
N SER A 827 9.16 -8.24 -24.82
CA SER A 827 8.25 -8.48 -23.70
C SER A 827 9.01 -8.40 -22.39
N LEU A 828 8.34 -7.99 -21.30
CA LEU A 828 8.90 -8.20 -19.95
C LEU A 828 9.07 -9.71 -19.65
N GLN A 829 8.30 -10.51 -20.40
CA GLN A 829 8.49 -11.90 -20.83
C GLN A 829 9.91 -12.42 -21.01
N ASP A 830 10.71 -11.59 -21.68
CA ASP A 830 11.91 -12.05 -22.35
C ASP A 830 12.94 -12.53 -21.35
N GLU A 831 13.59 -13.67 -21.65
CA GLU A 831 14.63 -14.27 -20.81
C GLU A 831 15.75 -13.27 -20.46
N ARG A 832 16.01 -12.27 -21.32
CA ARG A 832 17.00 -11.22 -21.09
C ARG A 832 16.77 -10.37 -19.83
N PHE A 833 15.56 -10.37 -19.26
CA PHE A 833 15.21 -9.61 -18.06
C PHE A 833 15.14 -10.45 -16.78
N GLY A 834 15.49 -11.74 -16.86
CA GLY A 834 15.71 -12.60 -15.70
C GLY A 834 17.12 -13.19 -15.75
N PRO A 835 17.72 -13.55 -14.60
CA PRO A 835 18.90 -14.41 -14.62
C PRO A 835 18.61 -15.73 -15.32
N ASP A 836 19.63 -16.34 -15.92
CA ASP A 836 19.52 -17.64 -16.58
C ASP A 836 18.88 -18.68 -15.64
N SER A 837 17.88 -19.41 -16.13
CA SER A 837 17.17 -20.44 -15.37
C SER A 837 16.44 -19.93 -14.12
N ALA A 838 16.14 -18.64 -14.00
CA ALA A 838 15.63 -18.11 -12.74
C ALA A 838 14.26 -18.65 -12.32
N GLN A 839 13.43 -19.01 -13.30
CA GLN A 839 12.13 -19.65 -13.10
C GLN A 839 12.20 -21.18 -13.11
N GLN A 840 13.37 -21.79 -13.34
CA GLN A 840 13.48 -23.23 -13.24
C GLN A 840 13.41 -23.65 -11.77
N PRO A 841 12.51 -24.58 -11.40
CA PRO A 841 12.43 -25.09 -10.05
C PRO A 841 13.70 -25.91 -9.72
N PRO A 842 14.10 -26.00 -8.43
CA PRO A 842 15.27 -26.77 -8.02
C PRO A 842 15.27 -28.25 -8.45
N GLU A 843 14.10 -28.81 -8.74
CA GLU A 843 13.86 -30.19 -9.21
C GLU A 843 14.35 -30.45 -10.64
N GLU A 844 14.40 -29.42 -11.50
CA GLU A 844 14.71 -29.56 -12.93
C GLU A 844 16.20 -29.43 -13.25
N HIS A 845 17.05 -29.16 -12.26
CA HIS A 845 18.49 -29.07 -12.49
C HIS A 845 19.28 -29.31 -11.21
N ASN A 846 20.33 -30.13 -11.27
CA ASN A 846 21.24 -30.38 -10.15
C ASN A 846 22.52 -29.53 -10.23
N LYS A 847 22.51 -28.34 -9.64
CA LYS A 847 23.64 -27.39 -9.62
C LYS A 847 24.27 -27.34 -8.23
N GLN A 848 25.60 -27.45 -8.18
CA GLN A 848 26.35 -27.21 -6.95
C GLN A 848 26.29 -25.74 -6.55
N LEU A 849 26.03 -25.49 -5.27
CA LEU A 849 26.00 -24.17 -4.65
C LEU A 849 27.38 -23.80 -4.13
N ASP A 850 27.68 -22.50 -4.08
CA ASP A 850 28.89 -22.02 -3.41
C ASP A 850 28.79 -22.24 -1.88
N ALA A 851 29.94 -22.27 -1.20
CA ALA A 851 30.00 -22.62 0.21
C ALA A 851 29.17 -21.68 1.13
N ALA A 852 29.02 -20.40 0.77
CA ALA A 852 28.25 -19.47 1.59
C ALA A 852 26.74 -19.69 1.42
N THR A 853 26.27 -19.86 0.19
CA THR A 853 24.87 -20.18 -0.10
C THR A 853 24.51 -21.56 0.44
N ALA A 854 25.41 -22.53 0.29
CA ALA A 854 25.21 -23.88 0.79
C ALA A 854 25.04 -23.91 2.32
N ASP A 855 25.86 -23.14 3.05
CA ASP A 855 25.68 -22.97 4.49
C ASP A 855 24.32 -22.34 4.79
N VAL A 856 23.97 -21.21 4.15
CA VAL A 856 22.71 -20.50 4.42
C VAL A 856 21.47 -21.39 4.18
N LEU A 857 21.46 -22.15 3.08
CA LEU A 857 20.33 -23.00 2.68
C LEU A 857 20.36 -24.39 3.32
N GLY A 858 21.47 -24.77 3.94
CA GLY A 858 21.68 -26.07 4.57
C GLY A 858 21.77 -27.24 3.56
N THR A 859 22.19 -26.97 2.32
CA THR A 859 22.35 -27.98 1.26
C THR A 859 23.51 -27.62 0.34
N ALA A 860 24.22 -28.61 -0.21
CA ALA A 860 25.33 -28.39 -1.14
C ALA A 860 24.89 -28.09 -2.57
N ASP A 861 23.68 -28.49 -2.97
CA ASP A 861 23.16 -28.36 -4.33
C ASP A 861 21.67 -27.96 -4.34
N THR A 862 21.16 -27.63 -5.54
CA THR A 862 19.75 -27.28 -5.77
C THR A 862 18.80 -28.44 -5.50
N PHE A 863 19.19 -29.69 -5.78
CA PHE A 863 18.36 -30.86 -5.47
C PHE A 863 18.09 -31.00 -3.97
N GLY A 864 18.99 -30.55 -3.10
CA GLY A 864 18.70 -30.50 -1.67
C GLY A 864 17.73 -29.40 -1.26
N LEU A 865 17.15 -28.66 -2.20
CA LEU A 865 15.96 -27.81 -2.04
C LEU A 865 14.69 -28.42 -2.65
N ALA A 866 14.77 -29.58 -3.33
CA ALA A 866 13.61 -30.19 -3.95
C ALA A 866 12.51 -30.51 -2.92
N ILE A 867 11.27 -30.24 -3.31
CA ILE A 867 10.05 -30.54 -2.57
C ILE A 867 9.08 -31.41 -3.38
N ASN A 868 9.14 -31.35 -4.71
CA ASN A 868 8.29 -32.16 -5.59
C ASN A 868 9.01 -33.43 -6.07
N ARG A 869 8.47 -34.60 -5.73
CA ARG A 869 9.03 -35.91 -6.10
C ARG A 869 8.88 -36.16 -7.60
N GLU A 870 7.71 -35.87 -8.15
CA GLU A 870 7.36 -36.18 -9.53
C GLU A 870 8.27 -35.44 -10.52
N ASP A 871 8.59 -34.17 -10.22
CA ASP A 871 9.46 -33.35 -11.06
C ASP A 871 10.90 -33.90 -11.08
N LEU A 872 11.42 -34.39 -9.94
CA LEU A 872 12.73 -35.05 -9.90
C LEU A 872 12.76 -36.32 -10.76
N LEU A 873 11.70 -37.12 -10.72
CA LEU A 873 11.62 -38.36 -11.51
C LEU A 873 11.46 -38.07 -12.99
N ALA A 874 10.65 -37.08 -13.35
CA ALA A 874 10.50 -36.61 -14.73
C ALA A 874 11.84 -36.11 -15.28
N PHE A 875 12.55 -35.28 -14.50
CA PHE A 875 13.90 -34.81 -14.84
C PHE A 875 14.87 -35.98 -15.03
N ALA A 876 14.84 -36.98 -14.15
CA ALA A 876 15.71 -38.16 -14.25
C ALA A 876 15.46 -38.93 -15.55
N MET A 877 14.21 -39.21 -15.87
CA MET A 877 13.83 -39.93 -17.08
C MET A 877 14.21 -39.17 -18.35
N GLN A 878 13.96 -37.86 -18.38
CA GLN A 878 14.38 -37.00 -19.49
C GLN A 878 15.91 -37.02 -19.65
N THR A 879 16.64 -36.96 -18.53
CA THR A 879 18.11 -37.02 -18.52
C THR A 879 18.62 -38.37 -19.05
N PHE A 880 18.03 -39.49 -18.64
CA PHE A 880 18.41 -40.80 -19.17
C PHE A 880 18.10 -40.94 -20.67
N GLN A 881 16.97 -40.41 -21.12
CA GLN A 881 16.62 -40.42 -22.54
C GLN A 881 17.60 -39.60 -23.38
N GLN A 882 17.98 -38.41 -22.91
CA GLN A 882 19.03 -37.59 -23.53
C GLN A 882 20.37 -38.31 -23.56
N MET A 883 20.77 -38.96 -22.46
CA MET A 883 22.01 -39.76 -22.41
C MET A 883 21.99 -40.94 -23.39
N SER A 884 20.85 -41.64 -23.55
CA SER A 884 20.72 -42.74 -24.51
C SER A 884 20.96 -42.28 -25.95
N GLN A 885 20.49 -41.06 -26.28
CA GLN A 885 20.61 -40.44 -27.60
C GLN A 885 21.97 -39.75 -27.84
N ASP A 886 22.74 -39.47 -26.79
CA ASP A 886 24.06 -38.86 -26.91
C ASP A 886 25.12 -39.89 -27.35
N GLU A 887 25.43 -39.89 -28.66
CA GLU A 887 26.44 -40.76 -29.28
C GLU A 887 27.89 -40.39 -28.88
N THR A 888 28.11 -39.27 -28.19
CA THR A 888 29.46 -38.83 -27.79
C THR A 888 29.96 -39.50 -26.50
N LEU A 889 29.05 -40.05 -25.70
CA LEU A 889 29.35 -40.74 -24.44
C LEU A 889 29.50 -42.24 -24.67
N ASP A 890 30.52 -42.87 -24.07
CA ASP A 890 30.62 -44.32 -24.07
C ASP A 890 29.61 -44.96 -23.10
N ALA A 891 29.26 -46.23 -23.37
CA ALA A 891 28.25 -46.96 -22.59
C ALA A 891 28.55 -46.99 -21.08
N ALA A 892 29.84 -47.08 -20.70
CA ALA A 892 30.27 -47.07 -19.32
C ALA A 892 30.00 -45.73 -18.63
N THR A 893 30.33 -44.60 -19.28
CA THR A 893 30.05 -43.27 -18.71
C THR A 893 28.56 -43.00 -18.60
N ARG A 894 27.74 -43.45 -19.57
CA ARG A 894 26.27 -43.33 -19.50
C ARG A 894 25.71 -44.07 -18.28
N ALA A 895 26.10 -45.33 -18.09
CA ALA A 895 25.66 -46.13 -16.95
C ALA A 895 26.15 -45.57 -15.61
N GLN A 896 27.39 -45.04 -15.56
CA GLN A 896 27.93 -44.41 -14.36
C GLN A 896 27.15 -43.14 -13.99
N ARG A 897 26.93 -42.23 -14.94
CA ARG A 897 26.17 -40.99 -14.71
C ARG A 897 24.72 -41.28 -14.32
N ALA A 898 24.09 -42.28 -14.94
CA ALA A 898 22.75 -42.70 -14.56
C ALA A 898 22.72 -43.24 -13.13
N SER A 899 23.68 -44.07 -12.74
CA SER A 899 23.81 -44.58 -11.37
C SER A 899 24.06 -43.47 -10.36
N GLU A 900 24.88 -42.46 -10.70
CA GLU A 900 25.11 -41.29 -9.85
C GLU A 900 23.83 -40.48 -9.64
N LEU A 901 23.02 -40.28 -10.70
CA LEU A 901 21.76 -39.56 -10.60
C LEU A 901 20.71 -40.34 -9.79
N ILE A 902 20.56 -41.65 -10.03
CA ILE A 902 19.67 -42.53 -9.25
C ILE A 902 20.04 -42.47 -7.77
N ASN A 903 21.33 -42.59 -7.45
CA ASN A 903 21.81 -42.51 -6.07
C ASN A 903 21.63 -41.13 -5.45
N ARG A 904 21.67 -40.06 -6.25
CA ARG A 904 21.43 -38.70 -5.77
C ARG A 904 19.96 -38.44 -5.48
N ILE A 905 19.05 -38.91 -6.34
CA ILE A 905 17.59 -38.74 -6.15
C ILE A 905 17.08 -39.62 -5.02
N ASN A 906 17.68 -40.81 -4.86
CA ASN A 906 17.47 -41.70 -3.73
C ASN A 906 16.00 -42.22 -3.64
N ASP A 907 15.30 -42.30 -4.77
CA ASP A 907 13.89 -42.68 -4.82
C ASP A 907 13.70 -44.21 -4.94
N PRO A 908 12.86 -44.84 -4.09
CA PRO A 908 12.67 -46.30 -4.10
C PRO A 908 12.10 -46.86 -5.41
N GLU A 909 11.16 -46.16 -6.05
CA GLU A 909 10.58 -46.60 -7.33
C GLU A 909 11.64 -46.55 -8.44
N LEU A 910 12.41 -45.46 -8.47
CA LEU A 910 13.52 -45.30 -9.41
C LEU A 910 14.58 -46.40 -9.24
N TYR A 911 14.87 -46.81 -8.01
CA TYR A 911 15.78 -47.94 -7.75
C TYR A 911 15.27 -49.27 -8.30
N THR A 912 13.96 -49.54 -8.24
CA THR A 912 13.40 -50.76 -8.84
C THR A 912 13.64 -50.85 -10.35
N MET A 913 13.79 -49.70 -11.01
CA MET A 913 14.02 -49.58 -12.44
C MET A 913 15.51 -49.47 -12.81
N ALA A 914 16.41 -49.33 -11.83
CA ALA A 914 17.82 -48.99 -12.06
C ALA A 914 18.55 -49.99 -12.98
N SER A 915 18.33 -51.30 -12.80
CA SER A 915 18.95 -52.32 -13.66
C SER A 915 18.44 -52.25 -15.10
N SER A 916 17.14 -52.00 -15.30
CA SER A 916 16.55 -51.87 -16.62
C SER A 916 17.05 -50.61 -17.34
N ILE A 917 17.15 -49.49 -16.61
CA ILE A 917 17.70 -48.23 -17.11
C ILE A 917 19.18 -48.42 -17.51
N ALA A 918 19.98 -49.05 -16.65
CA ALA A 918 21.39 -49.29 -16.93
C ALA A 918 21.59 -50.17 -18.18
N SER A 919 20.84 -51.28 -18.30
CA SER A 919 20.90 -52.14 -19.48
C SER A 919 20.48 -51.40 -20.75
N ALA A 920 19.38 -50.64 -20.71
CA ALA A 920 18.93 -49.86 -21.87
C ALA A 920 19.97 -48.82 -22.33
N LEU A 921 20.62 -48.13 -21.39
CA LEU A 921 21.68 -47.15 -21.69
C LEU A 921 22.97 -47.79 -22.25
N ILE A 922 23.30 -49.00 -21.81
CA ILE A 922 24.46 -49.75 -22.32
C ILE A 922 24.18 -50.26 -23.74
N ASP A 923 23.00 -50.85 -23.95
CA ASP A 923 22.60 -51.47 -25.21
C ASP A 923 22.11 -50.46 -26.27
N GLY A 924 22.00 -49.17 -25.91
CA GLY A 924 21.51 -48.12 -26.80
C GLY A 924 20.03 -48.31 -27.16
N GLN A 925 19.26 -48.94 -26.27
CA GLN A 925 17.83 -49.12 -26.45
C GLN A 925 17.06 -47.88 -25.99
N ASP A 926 15.91 -47.65 -26.62
CA ASP A 926 15.01 -46.58 -26.21
C ASP A 926 14.37 -46.91 -24.86
N LEU A 927 14.23 -45.91 -24.00
CA LEU A 927 13.58 -46.01 -22.69
C LEU A 927 12.05 -45.87 -22.79
N GLN A 928 11.50 -45.75 -24.01
CA GLN A 928 10.06 -45.70 -24.27
C GLN A 928 9.31 -46.88 -23.64
N GLY A 929 8.32 -46.58 -22.80
CA GLY A 929 7.50 -47.55 -22.08
C GLY A 929 7.95 -47.83 -20.63
N MET A 930 9.10 -47.30 -20.21
CA MET A 930 9.48 -47.25 -18.80
C MET A 930 8.81 -46.03 -18.15
N SER A 931 7.82 -46.26 -17.29
CA SER A 931 7.11 -45.20 -16.58
C SER A 931 6.97 -45.51 -15.09
N MET A 932 7.06 -44.46 -14.27
CA MET A 932 6.72 -44.50 -12.86
C MET A 932 5.20 -44.39 -12.70
N HIS A 933 4.63 -45.18 -11.80
CA HIS A 933 3.18 -45.35 -11.62
C HIS A 933 2.70 -45.11 -10.20
N TRP A 934 3.59 -45.08 -9.19
CA TRP A 934 3.21 -45.02 -7.78
C TRP A 934 2.32 -43.82 -7.41
N THR A 935 2.60 -42.65 -7.97
CA THR A 935 1.77 -41.44 -7.74
C THR A 935 0.37 -41.59 -8.35
N ASN A 936 0.27 -42.20 -9.54
CA ASN A 936 -1.03 -42.47 -10.19
C ASN A 936 -1.81 -43.54 -9.42
N GLU A 937 -1.14 -44.61 -8.98
CA GLU A 937 -1.72 -45.66 -8.12
C GLU A 937 -2.33 -45.05 -6.84
N LEU A 938 -1.62 -44.14 -6.17
CA LEU A 938 -2.12 -43.43 -4.99
C LEU A 938 -3.31 -42.51 -5.29
N ASN A 939 -3.27 -41.76 -6.39
CA ASN A 939 -4.35 -40.85 -6.76
C ASN A 939 -5.63 -41.61 -7.15
N GLU A 940 -5.50 -42.69 -7.91
CA GLU A 940 -6.61 -43.59 -8.26
C GLU A 940 -7.21 -44.23 -7.01
N ALA A 941 -6.36 -44.74 -6.11
CA ALA A 941 -6.77 -45.28 -4.82
C ALA A 941 -7.54 -44.27 -3.96
N ARG A 942 -7.04 -43.03 -3.88
CA ARG A 942 -7.67 -41.95 -3.12
C ARG A 942 -9.04 -41.56 -3.71
N ASN A 943 -9.15 -41.49 -5.04
CA ASN A 943 -10.43 -41.21 -5.71
C ASN A 943 -11.43 -42.35 -5.51
N ALA A 944 -11.01 -43.61 -5.68
CA ALA A 944 -11.85 -44.78 -5.42
C ALA A 944 -12.37 -44.80 -3.97
N THR A 945 -11.52 -44.44 -3.00
CA THR A 945 -11.90 -44.36 -1.60
C THR A 945 -12.93 -43.24 -1.35
N ARG A 946 -12.75 -42.06 -1.97
CA ARG A 946 -13.74 -40.96 -1.87
C ARG A 946 -15.09 -41.37 -2.45
N ASP A 947 -15.12 -42.08 -3.57
CA ASP A 947 -16.36 -42.61 -4.16
C ASP A 947 -17.05 -43.61 -3.21
N MET A 948 -16.28 -44.41 -2.47
CA MET A 948 -16.82 -45.30 -1.42
C MET A 948 -17.44 -44.51 -0.27
N LEU A 949 -16.78 -43.44 0.18
CA LEU A 949 -17.32 -42.54 1.21
C LEU A 949 -18.62 -41.86 0.75
N PHE A 950 -18.66 -41.35 -0.48
CA PHE A 950 -19.87 -40.74 -1.06
C PHE A 950 -21.01 -41.74 -1.24
N SER A 951 -20.69 -43.00 -1.55
CA SER A 951 -21.68 -44.09 -1.65
C SER A 951 -22.09 -44.68 -0.28
N GLY A 952 -21.61 -44.12 0.83
CA GLY A 952 -21.98 -44.54 2.19
C GLY A 952 -21.29 -45.81 2.68
N ARG A 953 -20.26 -46.29 1.97
CA ARG A 953 -19.49 -47.49 2.30
C ARG A 953 -18.26 -47.14 3.15
N PHE A 954 -18.50 -46.60 4.34
CA PHE A 954 -17.45 -46.03 5.20
C PHE A 954 -16.41 -47.05 5.68
N GLU A 955 -16.82 -48.24 6.12
CA GLU A 955 -15.87 -49.24 6.65
C GLU A 955 -14.97 -49.81 5.55
N GLU A 956 -15.54 -50.13 4.39
CA GLU A 956 -14.79 -50.56 3.20
C GLU A 956 -13.77 -49.51 2.77
N ALA A 957 -14.18 -48.23 2.76
CA ALA A 957 -13.30 -47.12 2.42
C ALA A 957 -12.10 -47.02 3.39
N ILE A 958 -12.37 -47.11 4.70
CA ILE A 958 -11.33 -47.04 5.74
C ILE A 958 -10.35 -48.21 5.62
N GLU A 959 -10.85 -49.43 5.43
CA GLU A 959 -10.02 -50.64 5.31
C GLU A 959 -9.13 -50.58 4.07
N GLN A 960 -9.68 -50.21 2.92
CA GLN A 960 -8.90 -50.07 1.69
C GLN A 960 -7.85 -48.97 1.80
N GLN A 961 -8.23 -47.80 2.33
CA GLN A 961 -7.30 -46.69 2.52
C GLN A 961 -6.18 -47.06 3.49
N GLU A 962 -6.47 -47.74 4.60
CA GLU A 962 -5.47 -48.22 5.57
C GLU A 962 -4.48 -49.18 4.91
N GLN A 963 -4.99 -50.12 4.10
CA GLN A 963 -4.15 -51.11 3.42
C GLN A 963 -3.19 -50.45 2.42
N ILE A 964 -3.68 -49.49 1.64
CA ILE A 964 -2.90 -48.78 0.63
C ILE A 964 -1.84 -47.90 1.31
N ILE A 965 -2.23 -47.13 2.34
CA ILE A 965 -1.29 -46.33 3.14
C ILE A 965 -0.18 -47.22 3.73
N ALA A 966 -0.54 -48.34 4.37
CA ALA A 966 0.42 -49.22 5.02
C ALA A 966 1.41 -49.88 4.04
N ASP A 967 0.96 -50.15 2.81
CA ASP A 967 1.83 -50.68 1.77
C ASP A 967 2.84 -49.62 1.31
N PHE A 968 2.38 -48.40 1.02
CA PHE A 968 3.25 -47.30 0.60
C PHE A 968 4.21 -46.85 1.70
N ASP A 969 3.78 -46.78 2.95
CA ASP A 969 4.68 -46.54 4.09
C ASP A 969 5.81 -47.58 4.11
N ARG A 970 5.51 -48.86 3.88
CA ARG A 970 6.55 -49.90 3.82
C ARG A 970 7.52 -49.70 2.65
N ARG A 971 7.03 -49.26 1.48
CA ARG A 971 7.88 -48.99 0.30
C ARG A 971 8.89 -47.87 0.58
N PHE A 972 8.52 -46.84 1.35
CA PHE A 972 9.40 -45.70 1.65
C PHE A 972 10.25 -45.85 2.93
N HIS A 973 9.86 -46.72 3.86
CA HIS A 973 10.62 -47.04 5.09
C HIS A 973 11.48 -48.31 4.98
N GLY A 974 11.33 -49.10 3.91
CA GLY A 974 12.06 -50.35 3.71
C GLY A 974 13.52 -50.17 3.25
N PRO A 975 14.41 -51.14 3.50
CA PRO A 975 15.78 -51.11 2.96
C PRO A 975 15.73 -51.28 1.44
N VAL A 976 16.22 -50.27 0.70
CA VAL A 976 16.40 -50.37 -0.75
C VAL A 976 17.81 -50.91 -1.03
N PRO A 977 17.98 -51.97 -1.84
CA PRO A 977 19.30 -52.50 -2.17
C PRO A 977 20.12 -51.46 -2.93
N SER A 978 21.41 -51.31 -2.62
CA SER A 978 22.28 -50.42 -3.40
C SER A 978 22.49 -51.00 -4.81
N THR A 979 22.85 -50.16 -5.78
CA THR A 979 23.19 -50.63 -7.13
C THR A 979 24.38 -51.61 -7.14
N ALA A 980 25.20 -51.63 -6.07
CA ALA A 980 26.27 -52.61 -5.87
C ALA A 980 25.75 -53.97 -5.35
N ASP A 981 24.65 -53.98 -4.60
CA ASP A 981 24.04 -55.20 -4.05
C ASP A 981 23.27 -55.99 -5.13
N LEU A 982 22.79 -55.31 -6.18
CA LEU A 982 22.12 -55.93 -7.34
C LEU A 982 23.03 -56.83 -8.20
N GLN A 983 24.34 -56.86 -7.94
CA GLN A 983 25.29 -57.72 -8.67
C GLN A 983 25.71 -58.98 -7.90
N HIS A 984 25.19 -59.25 -6.68
CA HIS A 984 25.69 -60.38 -5.86
C HIS A 984 24.72 -61.44 -5.38
N ASP A 985 23.40 -61.28 -5.52
CA ASP A 985 22.47 -62.25 -4.90
C ASP A 985 21.61 -63.00 -5.91
N ALA A 986 22.12 -64.16 -6.37
CA ALA A 986 21.31 -65.17 -7.03
C ALA A 986 21.00 -66.41 -6.15
N GLU A 987 21.70 -66.66 -5.03
CA GLU A 987 21.55 -67.96 -4.31
C GLU A 987 21.79 -67.94 -2.78
N SER A 988 21.40 -66.90 -2.03
CA SER A 988 21.68 -66.83 -0.58
C SER A 988 20.42 -66.68 0.30
N GLU A 989 19.89 -67.82 0.77
CA GLU A 989 18.88 -67.89 1.86
C GLU A 989 19.53 -67.74 3.25
N HIS A 990 20.02 -66.55 3.61
CA HIS A 990 20.33 -66.22 5.00
C HIS A 990 20.02 -64.75 5.32
N PRO A 991 19.24 -64.46 6.39
CA PRO A 991 18.96 -63.08 6.79
C PRO A 991 20.22 -62.48 7.42
N LEU A 992 20.94 -61.66 6.65
CA LEU A 992 22.12 -60.95 7.11
C LEU A 992 21.69 -59.74 7.96
N ASN A 993 21.39 -60.02 9.22
CA ASN A 993 21.17 -59.02 10.25
C ASN A 993 22.52 -58.46 10.69
N THR A 994 23.12 -57.56 9.91
CA THR A 994 24.10 -56.51 10.31
C THR A 994 24.69 -55.83 9.06
N LEU A 995 24.08 -54.73 8.62
CA LEU A 995 24.67 -53.75 7.70
C LEU A 995 24.63 -52.35 8.35
N PRO A 996 25.63 -51.49 8.09
CA PRO A 996 25.78 -50.20 8.77
C PRO A 996 24.69 -49.19 8.36
N ASN A 997 24.16 -48.46 9.35
CA ASN A 997 23.17 -47.36 9.31
C ASN A 997 23.15 -46.54 8.00
N ASN A 998 22.39 -47.01 7.00
CA ASN A 998 22.03 -46.26 5.81
C ASN A 998 20.51 -45.99 5.90
N GLU A 999 20.08 -45.23 6.91
CA GLU A 999 18.66 -44.92 7.14
C GLU A 999 18.19 -43.91 6.08
N TYR A 1000 17.36 -44.39 5.16
CA TYR A 1000 16.57 -43.54 4.28
C TYR A 1000 15.61 -42.72 5.13
N VAL A 1001 15.46 -41.44 4.80
CA VAL A 1001 14.70 -40.49 5.60
C VAL A 1001 13.56 -39.93 4.75
N PRO A 1002 12.37 -40.56 4.77
CA PRO A 1002 11.24 -40.11 3.97
C PRO A 1002 10.68 -38.79 4.51
N ARG A 1003 10.49 -37.81 3.62
CA ARG A 1003 10.09 -36.45 3.95
C ARG A 1003 9.12 -35.83 2.95
N TYR A 1004 8.30 -34.93 3.47
CA TYR A 1004 7.39 -34.07 2.72
C TYR A 1004 7.62 -32.61 3.10
N PHE A 1005 7.50 -31.71 2.13
CA PHE A 1005 7.63 -30.28 2.32
C PHE A 1005 6.51 -29.58 1.57
N ASN A 1006 5.74 -28.72 2.25
CA ASN A 1006 4.69 -27.95 1.61
C ASN A 1006 5.24 -26.69 0.91
N SER A 1007 6.45 -26.25 1.26
CA SER A 1007 7.10 -25.10 0.61
C SER A 1007 8.62 -25.15 0.70
N TYR A 1008 9.33 -24.42 -0.17
CA TYR A 1008 10.79 -24.28 -0.09
C TYR A 1008 11.24 -23.60 1.21
N ALA A 1009 10.39 -22.76 1.82
CA ALA A 1009 10.70 -22.17 3.12
C ALA A 1009 10.77 -23.24 4.22
N GLU A 1010 9.82 -24.18 4.24
CA GLU A 1010 9.85 -25.34 5.15
C GLU A 1010 11.05 -26.25 4.87
N ARG A 1011 11.39 -26.44 3.59
CA ARG A 1011 12.56 -27.23 3.19
C ARG A 1011 13.85 -26.65 3.75
N VAL A 1012 14.06 -25.34 3.65
CA VAL A 1012 15.25 -24.68 4.22
C VAL A 1012 15.24 -24.75 5.75
N VAL A 1013 14.08 -24.56 6.38
CA VAL A 1013 13.92 -24.75 7.84
C VAL A 1013 14.28 -26.18 8.25
N TYR A 1014 13.87 -27.18 7.47
CA TYR A 1014 14.23 -28.57 7.69
C TYR A 1014 15.74 -28.81 7.62
N ASN A 1015 16.36 -28.36 6.53
CA ASN A 1015 17.80 -28.48 6.32
C ASN A 1015 18.61 -27.89 7.49
N LYS A 1016 18.12 -26.80 8.09
CA LYS A 1016 18.82 -26.11 9.19
C LYS A 1016 18.50 -26.62 10.58
N LEU A 1017 17.30 -27.15 10.82
CA LEU A 1017 16.84 -27.51 12.17
C LEU A 1017 16.76 -29.02 12.44
N TYR A 1018 16.50 -29.83 11.40
CA TYR A 1018 16.16 -31.24 11.56
C TYR A 1018 17.09 -32.18 10.82
N ALA A 1019 17.69 -31.75 9.70
CA ALA A 1019 18.57 -32.60 8.92
C ALA A 1019 19.83 -33.01 9.72
N THR A 1020 20.15 -34.29 9.69
CA THR A 1020 21.32 -34.89 10.34
C THR A 1020 22.46 -35.14 9.35
N ALA A 1021 23.70 -35.14 9.84
CA ALA A 1021 24.87 -35.33 8.98
C ALA A 1021 24.88 -36.73 8.36
N GLY A 1022 24.86 -36.79 7.03
CA GLY A 1022 24.88 -38.04 6.27
C GLY A 1022 23.51 -38.70 6.06
N GLU A 1023 22.42 -38.03 6.43
CA GLU A 1023 21.08 -38.56 6.15
C GLU A 1023 20.81 -38.65 4.64
N ARG A 1024 20.11 -39.72 4.25
CA ARG A 1024 19.69 -39.95 2.86
C ARG A 1024 18.21 -39.67 2.71
N LEU A 1025 17.89 -38.42 2.43
CA LEU A 1025 16.51 -37.97 2.30
C LEU A 1025 15.82 -38.59 1.07
N VAL A 1026 14.54 -38.91 1.22
CA VAL A 1026 13.64 -39.37 0.14
C VAL A 1026 12.39 -38.50 0.17
N LEU A 1027 11.91 -38.02 -0.98
CA LEU A 1027 10.63 -37.33 -1.04
C LEU A 1027 9.48 -38.33 -1.15
N VAL A 1028 8.50 -38.21 -0.26
CA VAL A 1028 7.25 -38.99 -0.36
C VAL A 1028 6.24 -38.26 -1.24
N PRO A 1029 5.37 -38.97 -2.00
CA PRO A 1029 4.32 -38.33 -2.77
C PRO A 1029 3.35 -37.55 -1.89
N ASP A 1030 2.94 -36.36 -2.33
CA ASP A 1030 1.93 -35.54 -1.67
C ASP A 1030 0.65 -36.31 -1.34
N ALA A 1031 0.23 -37.18 -2.27
CA ALA A 1031 -0.96 -38.00 -2.14
C ALA A 1031 -0.92 -38.88 -0.88
N LEU A 1032 0.25 -39.43 -0.52
CA LEU A 1032 0.40 -40.27 0.67
C LEU A 1032 0.16 -39.46 1.95
N VAL A 1033 0.75 -38.27 2.05
CA VAL A 1033 0.56 -37.39 3.22
C VAL A 1033 -0.89 -36.93 3.33
N TYR A 1034 -1.52 -36.57 2.21
CA TYR A 1034 -2.94 -36.21 2.21
C TYR A 1034 -3.84 -37.38 2.60
N MET A 1035 -3.54 -38.61 2.14
CA MET A 1035 -4.28 -39.80 2.57
C MET A 1035 -4.17 -40.04 4.07
N HIS A 1036 -3.01 -39.83 4.69
CA HIS A 1036 -2.89 -39.88 6.16
C HIS A 1036 -3.76 -38.81 6.86
N LEU A 1037 -3.74 -37.57 6.36
CA LEU A 1037 -4.55 -36.48 6.93
C LEU A 1037 -6.05 -36.75 6.81
N GLU A 1038 -6.49 -37.22 5.65
CA GLU A 1038 -7.90 -37.58 5.38
C GLU A 1038 -8.35 -38.77 6.23
N GLN A 1039 -7.53 -39.83 6.30
CA GLN A 1039 -7.80 -40.99 7.14
C GLN A 1039 -7.87 -40.60 8.61
N ALA A 1040 -6.94 -39.75 9.09
CA ALA A 1040 -6.96 -39.26 10.46
C ALA A 1040 -8.22 -38.46 10.79
N GLU A 1041 -8.66 -37.57 9.88
CA GLU A 1041 -9.87 -36.78 10.05
C GLU A 1041 -11.11 -37.68 10.10
N LEU A 1042 -11.23 -38.63 9.17
CA LEU A 1042 -12.34 -39.58 9.13
C LEU A 1042 -12.40 -40.43 10.41
N LEU A 1043 -11.27 -41.01 10.82
CA LEU A 1043 -11.17 -41.79 12.05
C LEU A 1043 -11.48 -40.96 13.30
N SER A 1044 -11.06 -39.69 13.33
CA SER A 1044 -11.38 -38.76 14.43
C SER A 1044 -12.88 -38.49 14.53
N GLN A 1045 -13.56 -38.29 13.40
CA GLN A 1045 -15.02 -38.09 13.34
C GLN A 1045 -15.79 -39.34 13.78
N LEU A 1046 -15.25 -40.54 13.53
CA LEU A 1046 -15.80 -41.81 14.00
C LEU A 1046 -15.44 -42.15 15.45
N GLY A 1047 -14.73 -41.27 16.17
CA GLY A 1047 -14.30 -41.49 17.55
C GLY A 1047 -13.18 -42.53 17.71
N ARG A 1048 -12.52 -42.95 16.61
CA ARG A 1048 -11.39 -43.89 16.60
C ARG A 1048 -10.08 -43.14 16.85
N THR A 1049 -9.96 -42.57 18.05
CA THR A 1049 -8.92 -41.58 18.35
C THR A 1049 -7.49 -42.12 18.26
N ASP A 1050 -7.25 -43.33 18.73
CA ASP A 1050 -5.92 -43.97 18.70
C ASP A 1050 -5.45 -44.27 17.27
N ALA A 1051 -6.38 -44.67 16.40
CA ALA A 1051 -6.08 -44.92 15.00
C ALA A 1051 -5.74 -43.61 14.27
N ALA A 1052 -6.53 -42.55 14.48
CA ALA A 1052 -6.25 -41.23 13.93
C ALA A 1052 -4.87 -40.69 14.38
N MET A 1053 -4.50 -40.92 15.64
CA MET A 1053 -3.19 -40.54 16.18
C MET A 1053 -2.02 -41.20 15.45
N ARG A 1054 -2.14 -42.47 15.05
CA ARG A 1054 -1.09 -43.15 14.28
C ARG A 1054 -0.78 -42.43 12.98
N HIS A 1055 -1.82 -42.05 12.22
CA HIS A 1055 -1.62 -41.31 10.97
C HIS A 1055 -1.08 -39.90 11.20
N LEU A 1056 -1.55 -39.17 12.23
CA LEU A 1056 -1.03 -37.82 12.51
C LEU A 1056 0.43 -37.84 12.98
N ASN A 1057 0.83 -38.83 13.76
CA ASN A 1057 2.24 -39.05 14.11
C ASN A 1057 3.08 -39.32 12.86
N GLN A 1058 2.55 -40.12 11.91
CA GLN A 1058 3.23 -40.38 10.64
C GLN A 1058 3.36 -39.11 9.79
N VAL A 1059 2.32 -38.26 9.73
CA VAL A 1059 2.39 -36.95 9.06
C VAL A 1059 3.48 -36.08 9.68
N VAL A 1060 3.58 -36.02 11.01
CA VAL A 1060 4.64 -35.26 11.68
C VAL A 1060 6.02 -35.86 11.43
N ALA A 1061 6.14 -37.18 11.31
CA ALA A 1061 7.39 -37.85 10.96
C ALA A 1061 7.83 -37.54 9.52
N TYR A 1062 6.90 -37.52 8.56
CA TYR A 1062 7.18 -37.10 7.18
C TYR A 1062 7.43 -35.60 7.07
N ALA A 1063 6.70 -34.78 7.81
CA ALA A 1063 6.69 -33.33 7.65
C ALA A 1063 7.01 -32.60 8.97
N PRO A 1064 8.21 -32.77 9.56
CA PRO A 1064 8.53 -32.18 10.86
C PRO A 1064 8.61 -30.65 10.85
N ALA A 1065 8.85 -30.04 9.68
CA ALA A 1065 8.84 -28.58 9.49
C ALA A 1065 7.45 -28.01 9.15
N PHE A 1066 6.43 -28.86 8.97
CA PHE A 1066 5.09 -28.44 8.58
C PHE A 1066 4.22 -28.15 9.82
N ALA A 1067 4.02 -26.86 10.12
CA ALA A 1067 3.32 -26.42 11.33
C ALA A 1067 1.89 -27.00 11.44
N GLN A 1068 1.18 -27.09 10.31
CA GLN A 1068 -0.20 -27.57 10.28
C GLN A 1068 -0.33 -29.05 10.67
N GLY A 1069 0.68 -29.89 10.35
CA GLY A 1069 0.73 -31.28 10.79
C GLY A 1069 0.76 -31.41 12.32
N HIS A 1070 1.62 -30.61 12.97
CA HIS A 1070 1.68 -30.52 14.43
C HIS A 1070 0.36 -30.00 15.02
N LEU A 1071 -0.25 -28.97 14.41
CA LEU A 1071 -1.52 -28.42 14.92
C LEU A 1071 -2.67 -29.43 14.87
N ARG A 1072 -2.76 -30.25 13.81
CA ARG A 1072 -3.74 -31.35 13.72
C ARG A 1072 -3.48 -32.42 14.78
N LEU A 1073 -2.23 -32.79 14.99
CA LEU A 1073 -1.84 -33.71 16.06
C LEU A 1073 -2.18 -33.17 17.45
N ALA A 1074 -1.92 -31.90 17.73
CA ALA A 1074 -2.27 -31.23 18.98
C ALA A 1074 -3.80 -31.22 19.20
N MET A 1075 -4.59 -30.95 18.15
CA MET A 1075 -6.05 -31.00 18.23
C MET A 1075 -6.56 -32.40 18.57
N GLN A 1076 -5.94 -33.44 18.00
CA GLN A 1076 -6.30 -34.83 18.30
C GLN A 1076 -5.92 -35.21 19.74
N MET A 1077 -4.73 -34.83 20.21
CA MET A 1077 -4.31 -35.03 21.60
C MET A 1077 -5.20 -34.29 22.60
N ARG A 1078 -5.70 -33.10 22.25
CA ARG A 1078 -6.69 -32.35 23.04
C ARG A 1078 -7.99 -33.12 23.20
N ARG A 1079 -8.47 -33.81 22.16
CA ARG A 1079 -9.68 -34.66 22.25
C ARG A 1079 -9.49 -35.85 23.19
N MET A 1080 -8.25 -36.32 23.33
CA MET A 1080 -7.88 -37.38 24.27
C MET A 1080 -7.52 -36.86 25.67
N GLU A 1081 -7.59 -35.54 25.87
CA GLU A 1081 -7.21 -34.86 27.12
C GLU A 1081 -5.74 -35.09 27.55
N ASP A 1082 -4.84 -35.43 26.62
CA ASP A 1082 -3.40 -35.53 26.89
C ASP A 1082 -2.73 -34.14 26.83
N TRP A 1083 -2.99 -33.32 27.85
CA TRP A 1083 -2.54 -31.94 27.91
C TRP A 1083 -1.02 -31.77 27.89
N GLY A 1084 -0.28 -32.77 28.40
CA GLY A 1084 1.18 -32.77 28.39
C GLY A 1084 1.71 -32.85 26.95
N SER A 1085 1.18 -33.78 26.17
CA SER A 1085 1.56 -33.95 24.77
C SER A 1085 1.03 -32.82 23.88
N VAL A 1086 -0.16 -32.25 24.15
CA VAL A 1086 -0.64 -31.05 23.46
C VAL A 1086 0.36 -29.90 23.60
N LYS A 1087 0.89 -29.68 24.81
CA LYS A 1087 1.91 -28.64 25.03
C LYS A 1087 3.17 -28.89 24.21
N ALA A 1088 3.67 -30.12 24.19
CA ALA A 1088 4.88 -30.47 23.44
C ALA A 1088 4.69 -30.26 21.92
N VAL A 1089 3.58 -30.74 21.36
CA VAL A 1089 3.30 -30.63 19.93
C VAL A 1089 3.02 -29.19 19.52
N ALA A 1090 2.29 -28.42 20.33
CA ALA A 1090 2.05 -27.01 20.05
C ALA A 1090 3.33 -26.16 20.12
N LEU A 1091 4.28 -26.50 20.99
CA LEU A 1091 5.62 -25.87 20.98
C LEU A 1091 6.40 -26.19 19.70
N ASN A 1092 6.31 -27.43 19.19
CA ASN A 1092 6.91 -27.79 17.91
C ASN A 1092 6.26 -27.01 16.76
N ALA A 1093 4.92 -26.92 16.72
CA ALA A 1093 4.20 -26.09 15.76
C ALA A 1093 4.68 -24.64 15.78
N LEU A 1094 4.79 -24.05 16.98
CA LEU A 1094 5.25 -22.68 17.19
C LEU A 1094 6.69 -22.46 16.72
N ARG A 1095 7.58 -23.46 16.92
CA ARG A 1095 8.99 -23.42 16.50
C ARG A 1095 9.17 -23.40 14.99
N VAL A 1096 8.20 -23.91 14.22
CA VAL A 1096 8.27 -23.97 12.74
C VAL A 1096 7.24 -23.07 12.05
N SER A 1097 6.50 -22.24 12.80
CA SER A 1097 5.48 -21.35 12.25
C SER A 1097 6.11 -20.23 11.42
N LEU A 1098 5.75 -20.14 10.13
CA LEU A 1098 6.21 -19.13 9.18
C LEU A 1098 5.25 -17.93 9.03
N ASP A 1099 4.03 -18.05 9.55
CA ASP A 1099 2.98 -17.05 9.47
C ASP A 1099 2.22 -16.87 10.80
N ARG A 1100 1.37 -15.84 10.83
CA ARG A 1100 0.61 -15.43 12.02
C ARG A 1100 -0.50 -16.41 12.38
N ASP A 1101 -1.09 -17.10 11.40
CA ASP A 1101 -2.23 -17.99 11.61
C ASP A 1101 -1.78 -19.28 12.29
N ALA A 1102 -0.69 -19.89 11.81
CA ALA A 1102 -0.07 -21.05 12.45
C ALA A 1102 0.39 -20.73 13.88
N ALA A 1103 1.04 -19.58 14.08
CA ALA A 1103 1.47 -19.14 15.41
C ALA A 1103 0.29 -18.87 16.35
N SER A 1104 -0.78 -18.22 15.85
CA SER A 1104 -2.01 -17.98 16.61
C SER A 1104 -2.67 -19.29 17.03
N ALA A 1105 -2.78 -20.25 16.11
CA ALA A 1105 -3.33 -21.57 16.40
C ALA A 1105 -2.47 -22.34 17.42
N ALA A 1106 -1.14 -22.26 17.35
CA ALA A 1106 -0.25 -22.89 18.32
C ALA A 1106 -0.43 -22.29 19.72
N TYR A 1107 -0.50 -20.95 19.84
CA TYR A 1107 -0.80 -20.30 21.11
C TYR A 1107 -2.20 -20.66 21.63
N HIS A 1108 -3.19 -20.81 20.76
CA HIS A 1108 -4.52 -21.25 21.16
C HIS A 1108 -4.51 -22.65 21.78
N GLN A 1109 -3.81 -23.61 21.15
CA GLN A 1109 -3.67 -24.96 21.72
C GLN A 1109 -2.91 -24.95 23.05
N LEU A 1110 -1.83 -24.17 23.15
CA LEU A 1110 -1.09 -23.98 24.40
C LEU A 1110 -1.95 -23.37 25.50
N ALA A 1111 -2.76 -22.38 25.16
CA ALA A 1111 -3.64 -21.68 26.09
C ALA A 1111 -4.66 -22.65 26.69
N TYR A 1112 -5.33 -23.43 25.84
CA TYR A 1112 -6.32 -24.40 26.27
C TYR A 1112 -5.69 -25.51 27.12
N ALA A 1113 -4.55 -26.07 26.70
CA ALA A 1113 -3.86 -27.10 27.48
C ALA A 1113 -3.37 -26.58 28.84
N ALA A 1114 -2.86 -25.34 28.90
CA ALA A 1114 -2.49 -24.70 30.15
C ALA A 1114 -3.70 -24.48 31.06
N TRP A 1115 -4.85 -24.07 30.50
CA TRP A 1115 -6.08 -23.90 31.26
C TRP A 1115 -6.56 -25.21 31.89
N MET A 1116 -6.58 -26.30 31.12
CA MET A 1116 -6.98 -27.62 31.63
C MET A 1116 -6.00 -28.21 32.68
N ARG A 1117 -4.82 -27.62 32.83
CA ARG A 1117 -3.79 -27.97 33.82
C ARG A 1117 -3.73 -26.99 35.00
N ASP A 1118 -4.71 -26.08 35.11
CA ASP A 1118 -4.75 -25.00 36.10
C ASP A 1118 -3.54 -24.05 36.06
N GLU A 1119 -2.83 -23.99 34.92
CA GLU A 1119 -1.72 -23.06 34.66
C GLU A 1119 -2.28 -21.70 34.17
N PHE A 1120 -3.15 -21.06 34.97
CA PHE A 1120 -3.99 -19.94 34.55
C PHE A 1120 -3.22 -18.72 33.99
N GLU A 1121 -2.10 -18.33 34.60
CA GLU A 1121 -1.27 -17.21 34.11
C GLU A 1121 -0.73 -17.49 32.69
N LEU A 1122 -0.27 -18.73 32.44
CA LEU A 1122 0.21 -19.14 31.13
C LEU A 1122 -0.94 -19.18 30.12
N ALA A 1123 -2.08 -19.74 30.52
CA ALA A 1123 -3.27 -19.84 29.69
C ALA A 1123 -3.72 -18.47 29.18
N ILE A 1124 -3.87 -17.50 30.09
CA ILE A 1124 -4.28 -16.14 29.70
C ILE A 1124 -3.22 -15.45 28.84
N GLY A 1125 -1.93 -15.65 29.15
CA GLY A 1125 -0.83 -15.12 28.33
C GLY A 1125 -0.87 -15.62 26.88
N CYS A 1126 -1.08 -16.92 26.69
CA CYS A 1126 -1.21 -17.52 25.36
C CYS A 1126 -2.49 -17.08 24.63
N TYR A 1127 -3.65 -16.97 25.31
CA TYR A 1127 -4.88 -16.44 24.70
C TYR A 1127 -4.74 -14.99 24.23
N VAL A 1128 -4.07 -14.14 25.02
CA VAL A 1128 -3.80 -12.75 24.65
C VAL A 1128 -2.98 -12.68 23.35
N LEU A 1129 -1.93 -13.52 23.21
CA LEU A 1129 -1.13 -13.55 21.98
C LEU A 1129 -1.88 -14.13 20.79
N SER A 1130 -2.60 -15.23 20.98
CA SER A 1130 -3.46 -15.82 19.95
C SER A 1130 -4.43 -14.77 19.39
N THR A 1131 -5.11 -14.04 20.27
CA THR A 1131 -6.09 -13.01 19.89
C THR A 1131 -5.43 -11.77 19.28
N ALA A 1132 -4.24 -11.38 19.75
CA ALA A 1132 -3.48 -10.28 19.17
C ALA A 1132 -3.02 -10.59 17.73
N LEU A 1133 -2.67 -11.84 17.44
CA LEU A 1133 -2.28 -12.28 16.09
C LEU A 1133 -3.51 -12.43 15.18
N GLN A 1134 -4.64 -12.91 15.71
CA GLN A 1134 -5.86 -13.15 14.94
C GLN A 1134 -7.13 -12.71 15.72
N PRO A 1135 -7.48 -11.41 15.67
CA PRO A 1135 -8.53 -10.84 16.52
C PRO A 1135 -9.97 -11.20 16.13
N ALA A 1136 -10.21 -11.75 14.93
CA ALA A 1136 -11.54 -11.98 14.37
C ALA A 1136 -12.19 -13.33 14.75
N ASN A 1137 -11.67 -14.09 15.72
CA ASN A 1137 -12.21 -15.40 16.08
C ASN A 1137 -13.11 -15.35 17.35
N PRO A 1138 -14.45 -15.41 17.20
CA PRO A 1138 -15.38 -15.23 18.33
C PRO A 1138 -15.30 -16.37 19.36
N LEU A 1139 -15.05 -17.60 18.91
CA LEU A 1139 -14.93 -18.76 19.80
C LEU A 1139 -13.74 -18.63 20.76
N ARG A 1140 -12.57 -18.24 20.23
CA ARG A 1140 -11.37 -18.00 21.05
C ARG A 1140 -11.57 -16.86 22.05
N ALA A 1141 -12.30 -15.82 21.64
CA ALA A 1141 -12.61 -14.68 22.51
C ALA A 1141 -13.57 -15.06 23.65
N GLU A 1142 -14.50 -15.99 23.42
CA GLU A 1142 -15.41 -16.51 24.44
C GLU A 1142 -14.68 -17.39 25.46
N GLU A 1143 -13.86 -18.35 25.01
CA GLU A 1143 -13.01 -19.17 25.88
C GLU A 1143 -12.11 -18.30 26.78
N MET A 1144 -11.47 -17.27 26.20
CA MET A 1144 -10.65 -16.33 26.96
C MET A 1144 -11.46 -15.55 28.00
N ARG A 1145 -12.69 -15.13 27.66
CA ARG A 1145 -13.56 -14.39 28.58
C ARG A 1145 -13.95 -15.24 29.79
N GLU A 1146 -14.31 -16.50 29.55
CA GLU A 1146 -14.62 -17.45 30.63
C GLU A 1146 -13.42 -17.66 31.56
N LEU A 1147 -12.23 -17.84 31.01
CA LEU A 1147 -10.99 -17.93 31.78
C LEU A 1147 -10.77 -16.66 32.64
N VAL A 1148 -10.95 -15.47 32.06
CA VAL A 1148 -10.81 -14.19 32.77
C VAL A 1148 -11.81 -14.10 33.94
N GLU A 1149 -13.07 -14.47 33.74
CA GLU A 1149 -14.09 -14.46 34.79
C GLU A 1149 -13.72 -15.40 35.95
N ARG A 1150 -13.23 -16.61 35.63
CA ARG A 1150 -12.75 -17.58 36.64
C ARG A 1150 -11.54 -17.06 37.41
N MET A 1151 -10.57 -16.45 36.73
CA MET A 1151 -9.40 -15.85 37.37
C MET A 1151 -9.78 -14.71 38.30
N GLN A 1152 -10.71 -13.85 37.88
CA GLN A 1152 -11.23 -12.75 38.69
C GLN A 1152 -11.96 -13.27 39.94
N ALA A 1153 -12.83 -14.27 39.79
CA ALA A 1153 -13.54 -14.89 40.91
C ALA A 1153 -12.59 -15.47 41.98
N GLN A 1154 -11.42 -15.95 41.55
CA GLN A 1154 -10.38 -16.51 42.43
C GLN A 1154 -9.31 -15.49 42.86
N CYS A 1155 -9.48 -14.21 42.52
CA CYS A 1155 -8.52 -13.14 42.81
C CYS A 1155 -7.10 -13.42 42.30
N MET A 1156 -6.98 -14.13 41.16
CA MET A 1156 -5.68 -14.42 40.55
C MET A 1156 -5.15 -13.20 39.75
N PRO A 1157 -3.83 -12.93 39.81
CA PRO A 1157 -3.23 -11.84 39.06
C PRO A 1157 -3.29 -12.13 37.55
N MET A 1158 -3.66 -11.10 36.78
CA MET A 1158 -3.66 -11.17 35.31
C MET A 1158 -2.51 -10.32 34.74
N PRO A 1159 -1.87 -10.77 33.64
CA PRO A 1159 -0.89 -9.94 32.95
C PRO A 1159 -1.59 -8.69 32.38
N THR A 1160 -1.07 -7.51 32.72
CA THR A 1160 -1.67 -6.22 32.33
C THR A 1160 -1.01 -5.59 31.11
N SER A 1161 0.09 -6.17 30.65
CA SER A 1161 0.88 -5.66 29.53
C SER A 1161 1.51 -6.80 28.73
N ILE A 1162 1.91 -6.51 27.49
CA ILE A 1162 2.66 -7.47 26.66
C ILE A 1162 3.99 -7.89 27.30
N VAL A 1163 4.60 -7.01 28.10
CA VAL A 1163 5.82 -7.30 28.85
C VAL A 1163 5.55 -8.32 29.96
N ASP A 1164 4.40 -8.23 30.62
CA ASP A 1164 3.96 -9.22 31.60
C ASP A 1164 3.71 -10.58 30.94
N VAL A 1165 3.02 -10.59 29.80
CA VAL A 1165 2.78 -11.79 28.99
C VAL A 1165 4.10 -12.45 28.62
N ALA A 1166 5.04 -11.70 28.04
CA ALA A 1166 6.35 -12.21 27.65
C ALA A 1166 7.12 -12.83 28.84
N ARG A 1167 7.05 -12.20 30.02
CA ARG A 1167 7.66 -12.72 31.25
C ARG A 1167 7.04 -14.04 31.70
N VAL A 1168 5.71 -14.14 31.69
CA VAL A 1168 4.99 -15.38 32.05
C VAL A 1168 5.36 -16.52 31.09
N LEU A 1169 5.34 -16.26 29.79
CA LEU A 1169 5.70 -17.23 28.77
C LEU A 1169 7.15 -17.70 28.91
N THR A 1170 8.08 -16.76 29.09
CA THR A 1170 9.51 -17.07 29.28
C THR A 1170 9.72 -17.95 30.51
N LYS A 1171 9.06 -17.66 31.63
CA LYS A 1171 9.11 -18.48 32.85
C LYS A 1171 8.58 -19.90 32.61
N ALA A 1172 7.58 -20.05 31.74
CA ALA A 1172 6.97 -21.32 31.38
C ALA A 1172 7.69 -22.08 30.25
N GLY A 1173 8.79 -21.53 29.71
CA GLY A 1173 9.52 -22.11 28.59
C GLY A 1173 8.79 -22.02 27.24
N VAL A 1174 7.83 -21.10 27.10
CA VAL A 1174 7.10 -20.86 25.85
C VAL A 1174 7.74 -19.69 25.10
N PRO A 1175 8.20 -19.88 23.85
CA PRO A 1175 8.84 -18.80 23.09
C PRO A 1175 7.81 -17.77 22.58
N MET A 1176 8.29 -16.54 22.38
CA MET A 1176 7.54 -15.49 21.68
C MET A 1176 7.78 -15.64 20.18
N TRP A 1177 6.69 -15.68 19.39
CA TRP A 1177 6.76 -15.67 17.94
C TRP A 1177 6.73 -14.21 17.43
N PRO A 1178 7.53 -13.86 16.41
CA PRO A 1178 8.45 -14.74 15.68
C PRO A 1178 9.74 -14.99 16.45
N GLY A 1179 10.14 -16.27 16.54
CA GLY A 1179 11.40 -16.65 17.18
C GLY A 1179 12.62 -16.14 16.41
N ASP A 1180 13.73 -15.92 17.12
CA ASP A 1180 15.01 -15.54 16.51
C ASP A 1180 15.58 -16.63 15.61
N GLU A 1181 15.37 -17.90 15.97
CA GLU A 1181 15.86 -19.06 15.23
C GLU A 1181 15.33 -19.06 13.78
N ILE A 1182 14.01 -19.02 13.59
CA ILE A 1182 13.39 -19.01 12.25
C ILE A 1182 13.78 -17.75 11.47
N ALA A 1183 13.75 -16.58 12.10
CA ALA A 1183 14.06 -15.33 11.43
C ALA A 1183 15.51 -15.29 10.90
N ASN A 1184 16.45 -15.90 11.64
CA ASN A 1184 17.86 -16.03 11.24
C ASN A 1184 18.11 -17.10 10.17
N ILE A 1185 17.11 -17.95 9.87
CA ILE A 1185 17.17 -18.92 8.78
C ILE A 1185 16.52 -18.33 7.52
N VAL A 1186 15.25 -17.92 7.63
CA VAL A 1186 14.42 -17.53 6.47
C VAL A 1186 14.91 -16.24 5.81
N GLY A 1187 15.27 -15.22 6.58
CA GLY A 1187 15.72 -13.93 6.03
C GLY A 1187 16.98 -14.05 5.18
N PRO A 1188 18.08 -14.63 5.69
CA PRO A 1188 19.27 -14.89 4.90
C PRO A 1188 19.03 -15.81 3.70
N ALA A 1189 18.18 -16.83 3.84
CA ALA A 1189 17.84 -17.74 2.76
C ALA A 1189 17.09 -17.04 1.62
N ALA A 1190 16.09 -16.21 1.94
CA ALA A 1190 15.35 -15.41 0.95
C ALA A 1190 16.28 -14.51 0.13
N ARG A 1191 17.25 -13.88 0.80
CA ARG A 1191 18.26 -13.07 0.11
C ARG A 1191 19.16 -13.93 -0.77
N ALA A 1192 19.70 -15.03 -0.24
CA ALA A 1192 20.66 -15.86 -0.95
C ALA A 1192 20.05 -16.46 -2.22
N THR A 1193 18.79 -16.90 -2.19
CA THR A 1193 18.09 -17.42 -3.36
C THR A 1193 17.88 -16.36 -4.43
N VAL A 1194 17.42 -15.16 -4.05
CA VAL A 1194 17.22 -14.05 -4.99
C VAL A 1194 18.56 -13.56 -5.58
N ASP A 1195 19.60 -13.40 -4.77
CA ASP A 1195 20.93 -12.97 -5.23
C ASP A 1195 21.58 -13.98 -6.19
N HIS A 1196 21.22 -15.27 -6.12
CA HIS A 1196 21.70 -16.32 -7.03
C HIS A 1196 20.73 -16.64 -8.18
N GLY A 1197 19.68 -15.83 -8.35
CA GLY A 1197 18.71 -16.02 -9.42
C GLY A 1197 17.74 -17.18 -9.21
N MET A 1198 17.68 -17.84 -8.05
CA MET A 1198 16.74 -18.92 -7.78
C MET A 1198 15.36 -18.37 -7.36
N PHE A 1199 14.58 -17.86 -8.32
CA PHE A 1199 13.36 -17.08 -8.01
C PHE A 1199 12.18 -17.91 -7.53
N VAL A 1200 12.03 -19.16 -7.99
CA VAL A 1200 10.98 -20.07 -7.50
C VAL A 1200 11.08 -20.27 -5.97
N PRO A 1201 12.20 -20.76 -5.41
CA PRO A 1201 12.35 -20.83 -3.95
C PRO A 1201 12.46 -19.44 -3.31
N GLY A 1202 13.05 -18.46 -3.99
CA GLY A 1202 13.20 -17.09 -3.50
C GLY A 1202 11.87 -16.40 -3.20
N ARG A 1203 10.82 -16.64 -3.99
CA ARG A 1203 9.50 -16.06 -3.79
C ARG A 1203 8.86 -16.55 -2.49
N THR A 1204 8.84 -17.86 -2.28
CA THR A 1204 8.25 -18.46 -1.06
C THR A 1204 8.99 -18.02 0.21
N LEU A 1205 10.33 -17.97 0.16
CA LEU A 1205 11.17 -17.48 1.24
C LEU A 1205 10.99 -15.98 1.50
N ALA A 1206 10.83 -15.17 0.46
CA ALA A 1206 10.57 -13.74 0.58
C ALA A 1206 9.23 -13.45 1.25
N VAL A 1207 8.17 -14.19 0.89
CA VAL A 1207 6.85 -14.10 1.54
C VAL A 1207 6.95 -14.46 3.03
N ALA A 1208 7.60 -15.58 3.36
CA ALA A 1208 7.81 -15.99 4.75
C ALA A 1208 8.64 -14.95 5.53
N HIS A 1209 9.70 -14.41 4.91
CA HIS A 1209 10.52 -13.36 5.50
C HIS A 1209 9.69 -12.09 5.79
N ALA A 1210 8.86 -11.65 4.85
CA ALA A 1210 8.02 -10.47 5.01
C ALA A 1210 7.05 -10.61 6.19
N ARG A 1211 6.35 -11.75 6.29
CA ARG A 1211 5.43 -12.07 7.40
C ARG A 1211 6.13 -12.04 8.76
N ILE A 1212 7.32 -12.66 8.85
CA ILE A 1212 8.14 -12.68 10.07
C ILE A 1212 8.65 -11.28 10.41
N ALA A 1213 9.16 -10.53 9.44
CA ALA A 1213 9.71 -9.20 9.68
C ALA A 1213 8.62 -8.19 10.10
N GLU A 1214 7.41 -8.29 9.55
CA GLU A 1214 6.26 -7.49 9.96
C GLU A 1214 5.86 -7.79 11.40
N ALA A 1215 5.75 -9.07 11.77
CA ALA A 1215 5.44 -9.48 13.14
C ALA A 1215 6.52 -9.07 14.18
N ARG A 1216 7.77 -8.87 13.75
CA ARG A 1216 8.84 -8.30 14.60
C ARG A 1216 8.85 -6.77 14.66
N GLY A 1217 7.91 -6.10 14.00
CA GLY A 1217 7.88 -4.63 13.86
C GLY A 1217 9.06 -4.07 13.06
N GLN A 1218 9.74 -4.91 12.26
CA GLN A 1218 10.81 -4.47 11.36
C GLN A 1218 10.27 -3.95 10.02
N LEU A 1219 9.08 -4.41 9.63
CA LEU A 1219 8.29 -3.88 8.54
C LEU A 1219 7.00 -3.29 9.12
N LEU A 1220 6.59 -2.14 8.60
CA LEU A 1220 5.30 -1.54 8.92
C LEU A 1220 4.23 -2.13 7.99
N PRO A 1221 2.97 -2.29 8.41
CA PRO A 1221 1.89 -2.74 7.52
C PRO A 1221 1.78 -1.88 6.25
N THR A 1222 2.11 -0.59 6.34
CA THR A 1222 2.16 0.36 5.22
C THR A 1222 3.18 0.00 4.13
N THR A 1223 4.05 -1.00 4.34
CA THR A 1223 5.06 -1.45 3.38
C THR A 1223 4.63 -2.67 2.57
N GLU A 1224 3.44 -3.22 2.81
CA GLU A 1224 2.89 -4.35 2.04
C GLU A 1224 2.90 -4.10 0.51
N PRO A 1225 2.49 -2.93 -0.02
CA PRO A 1225 2.55 -2.68 -1.47
C PRO A 1225 3.97 -2.75 -2.06
N ILE A 1226 5.00 -2.41 -1.25
CA ILE A 1226 6.41 -2.51 -1.64
C ILE A 1226 6.82 -3.99 -1.70
N GLN A 1227 6.40 -4.79 -0.71
CA GLN A 1227 6.71 -6.23 -0.68
C GLN A 1227 6.07 -6.94 -1.86
N MET A 1228 4.80 -6.65 -2.15
CA MET A 1228 4.09 -7.23 -3.28
C MET A 1228 4.79 -6.90 -4.61
N GLN A 1229 5.21 -5.65 -4.81
CA GLN A 1229 5.93 -5.28 -6.02
C GLN A 1229 7.32 -5.94 -6.12
N PHE A 1230 8.04 -6.05 -5.00
CA PHE A 1230 9.29 -6.80 -4.95
C PHE A 1230 9.08 -8.28 -5.32
N ILE A 1231 8.05 -8.93 -4.75
CA ILE A 1231 7.70 -10.33 -5.01
C ILE A 1231 7.32 -10.54 -6.49
N ARG A 1232 6.52 -9.63 -7.08
CA ARG A 1232 6.19 -9.66 -8.52
C ARG A 1232 7.40 -9.46 -9.41
N SER A 1233 8.43 -8.74 -8.98
CA SER A 1233 9.64 -8.64 -9.80
C SER A 1233 10.35 -10.00 -9.98
N LEU A 1234 10.03 -10.99 -9.14
CA LEU A 1234 10.58 -12.35 -9.18
C LEU A 1234 9.72 -13.32 -10.02
N THR A 1235 8.59 -12.88 -10.59
CA THR A 1235 7.88 -13.64 -11.63
C THR A 1235 8.48 -13.28 -12.98
N VAL A 1236 8.46 -14.23 -13.92
CA VAL A 1236 8.45 -13.90 -15.35
C VAL A 1236 6.98 -13.97 -15.68
#